data_AF-A0A2N5V9K8-F1
#
_entry.id   AF-A0A2N5V9K8-F1
#
_cell.length_a   1.000
_cell.length_b   1.000
_cell.length_c   1.000
_cell.angle_alpha   90.00
_cell.angle_beta   90.00
_cell.angle_gamma   90.00
#
_symmetry.space_group_name_H-M   'P 1'
#
loop_
_entity.id
_entity.type
_entity.pdbx_description
1 polymer ?
#
loop_
_entity_poly.entity_id
_entity_poly.type
_entity_poly.pdbx_seq_one_letter_code
_entity_poly.pdbx_strand_id
1 'polypeptide(L)'
;MLHSTATPPTAGNNNNNKIITPDTFNWAHFSPVLQSATTHLLLKPLLLYFQCSPLLNYIGIAVILSVLQTHPDPTSNYVLYCALGYLTIELLFHLLFLHRYHRISHQQKKIIPTSIPKPSLRRNILDALISSFQSTNELTNALSSWFYYNHPQQHDAHHQPASAPVVSLHHIHYQNMAQLLASLFFSAHFHALTCTHQAEIHQDILRIQRAANHVFAPGLNPCLASYQHTLDPIQAQHRPLVFYLVIEACRHLLHLLLNFVGFRQYHIPINQTLFSYWFHPGFASHSPDQKEPPIVLVAGIVGLISLPHYAIYLLWKSPRPIFLVGNLSVSLTLFKPELHLIPVVVEEDESFMRRGDGTKTRRVVYRRKIQTLAEQSACLQKMLHRHGVTPRIMPDKDDAQTPHHQGGAGGAFLIGHSLGTCLTAHFLRHYPQYVSGTLSIDPISVLPYIPDLVRGFLYEEPKTVGQLLVRVISREIGVATVIQRHFHWFEFVMFPHLDQARSPLGVSAAQHRHHFVLSEHDALVSHTHLQRYLAHAQPNCSFTTLAASPHAGFLFFYFAPVAQLTLQLINFHPLPPSPPPPSSPSSSASARKPLSQLAPTTPTCPSSIAHRASKPPRRRPASSSFRIQLSDSVRLNLLHPIWPSFSFDEHHMSIYWFSFIFFLLLALPS
;
A
#
# COMPACT_ATOMS: atom_id res chain seq x y z
N MET A 1 -47.41 37.01 -9.72
CA MET A 1 -47.83 35.83 -8.95
C MET A 1 -46.62 34.92 -8.83
N LEU A 2 -45.74 35.19 -7.87
CA LEU A 2 -45.60 34.46 -6.60
C LEU A 2 -45.30 32.95 -6.81
N HIS A 3 -44.02 32.58 -6.77
CA HIS A 3 -43.58 31.42 -6.01
C HIS A 3 -42.14 31.58 -5.51
N SER A 4 -42.10 31.88 -4.21
CA SER A 4 -41.05 31.74 -3.20
C SER A 4 -39.86 30.82 -3.53
N THR A 5 -38.68 31.43 -3.44
CA THR A 5 -37.38 30.79 -3.20
C THR A 5 -37.32 30.21 -1.78
N ALA A 6 -37.32 28.88 -1.66
CA ALA A 6 -37.01 28.20 -0.41
C ALA A 6 -35.51 27.87 -0.37
N THR A 7 -34.78 28.63 0.44
CA THR A 7 -33.43 28.28 0.90
C THR A 7 -33.49 27.01 1.75
N PRO A 8 -32.63 25.99 1.51
CA PRO A 8 -32.53 24.86 2.42
C PRO A 8 -31.85 25.30 3.74
N PRO A 9 -32.18 24.65 4.87
CA PRO A 9 -31.66 25.04 6.17
C PRO A 9 -30.15 24.75 6.25
N THR A 10 -29.42 25.71 6.79
CA THR A 10 -28.02 25.61 7.20
C THR A 10 -27.83 24.44 8.16
N ALA A 11 -27.39 23.30 7.65
CA ALA A 11 -26.86 22.21 8.44
C ALA A 11 -25.51 22.62 9.05
N GLY A 12 -25.34 22.33 10.33
CA GLY A 12 -24.18 22.70 11.13
C GLY A 12 -22.84 22.31 10.50
N ASN A 13 -21.90 23.24 10.63
CA ASN A 13 -20.53 23.19 10.19
C ASN A 13 -19.78 21.95 10.73
N ASN A 14 -19.67 20.88 9.93
CA ASN A 14 -18.81 19.72 10.21
C ASN A 14 -17.81 19.56 9.05
N ASN A 15 -16.64 20.16 9.20
CA ASN A 15 -15.63 20.45 8.17
C ASN A 15 -14.82 19.24 7.63
N ASN A 16 -15.35 18.01 7.68
CA ASN A 16 -14.55 16.79 7.54
C ASN A 16 -14.54 16.14 6.15
N ASN A 17 -15.41 16.56 5.22
CA ASN A 17 -15.46 16.01 3.86
C ASN A 17 -15.10 17.10 2.86
N LYS A 18 -13.92 16.99 2.26
CA LYS A 18 -13.44 17.94 1.24
C LYS A 18 -13.42 17.27 -0.13
N ILE A 19 -13.95 17.98 -1.13
CA ILE A 19 -13.75 17.64 -2.53
C ILE A 19 -12.75 18.65 -3.07
N ILE A 20 -11.61 18.16 -3.56
CA ILE A 20 -10.62 18.99 -4.25
C ILE A 20 -10.96 18.92 -5.73
N THR A 21 -11.23 20.09 -6.31
CA THR A 21 -11.35 20.30 -7.75
C THR A 21 -10.02 20.84 -8.27
N PRO A 22 -9.68 20.62 -9.55
CA PRO A 22 -8.39 21.03 -10.06
C PRO A 22 -8.32 22.55 -10.18
N ASP A 23 -7.21 23.16 -9.74
CA ASP A 23 -6.97 24.59 -9.91
C ASP A 23 -6.96 24.93 -11.41
N THR A 24 -7.52 26.08 -11.75
CA THR A 24 -7.88 26.52 -13.11
C THR A 24 -6.78 26.36 -14.16
N PHE A 25 -6.76 25.21 -14.84
CA PHE A 25 -6.46 25.04 -16.27
C PHE A 25 -6.95 23.64 -16.69
N ASN A 26 -7.99 23.59 -17.53
CA ASN A 26 -8.68 22.39 -18.00
C ASN A 26 -7.77 21.48 -18.85
N TRP A 27 -6.87 20.72 -18.22
CA TRP A 27 -6.14 19.60 -18.86
C TRP A 27 -6.66 18.23 -18.40
N ALA A 28 -7.32 18.15 -17.24
CA ALA A 28 -7.88 16.89 -16.73
C ALA A 28 -9.15 16.45 -17.50
N HIS A 29 -9.84 17.39 -18.16
CA HIS A 29 -10.66 17.07 -19.31
C HIS A 29 -9.75 16.99 -20.55
N PHE A 30 -8.95 15.93 -20.65
CA PHE A 30 -8.71 15.38 -21.97
C PHE A 30 -10.11 15.16 -22.55
N SER A 31 -10.48 15.92 -23.58
CA SER A 31 -11.77 15.76 -24.26
C SER A 31 -12.04 14.25 -24.41
N PRO A 32 -13.28 13.76 -24.25
CA PRO A 32 -13.61 12.36 -24.51
C PRO A 32 -12.99 11.86 -25.83
N VAL A 33 -12.87 12.76 -26.81
CA VAL A 33 -12.15 12.57 -28.08
C VAL A 33 -10.66 12.29 -27.89
N LEU A 34 -9.95 13.06 -27.07
CA LEU A 34 -8.51 12.90 -26.83
C LEU A 34 -8.20 11.67 -25.96
N GLN A 35 -9.06 11.32 -24.99
CA GLN A 35 -8.95 10.05 -24.26
C GLN A 35 -9.21 8.86 -25.18
N SER A 36 -10.24 8.94 -26.03
CA SER A 36 -10.53 7.93 -27.04
C SER A 36 -9.38 7.81 -28.04
N ALA A 37 -8.84 8.92 -28.54
CA ALA A 37 -7.68 8.96 -29.43
C ALA A 37 -6.44 8.35 -28.77
N THR A 38 -6.11 8.72 -27.53
CA THR A 38 -4.98 8.14 -26.77
C THR A 38 -5.16 6.63 -26.58
N THR A 39 -6.39 6.19 -26.25
CA THR A 39 -6.71 4.76 -26.09
C THR A 39 -6.52 4.01 -27.41
N HIS A 40 -7.06 4.53 -28.51
CA HIS A 40 -7.14 3.83 -29.79
C HIS A 40 -5.88 3.97 -30.65
N LEU A 41 -5.18 5.09 -30.57
CA LEU A 41 -4.01 5.40 -31.42
C LEU A 41 -2.67 5.06 -30.75
N LEU A 42 -2.61 5.03 -29.41
CA LEU A 42 -1.37 4.73 -28.70
C LEU A 42 -1.47 3.44 -27.90
N LEU A 43 -2.42 3.36 -26.97
CA LEU A 43 -2.36 2.34 -25.93
C LEU A 43 -2.84 0.96 -26.39
N LYS A 44 -3.89 0.89 -27.22
CA LYS A 44 -4.33 -0.36 -27.87
C LYS A 44 -3.26 -0.91 -28.84
N PRO A 45 -2.68 -0.11 -29.75
CA PRO A 45 -1.54 -0.55 -30.55
C PRO A 45 -0.34 -1.03 -29.72
N LEU A 46 0.00 -0.34 -28.62
CA LEU A 46 1.08 -0.77 -27.73
C LEU A 46 0.80 -2.14 -27.09
N LEU A 47 -0.44 -2.38 -26.66
CA LEU A 47 -0.82 -3.69 -26.13
C LEU A 47 -0.83 -4.78 -27.19
N LEU A 48 -1.33 -4.49 -28.38
CA LEU A 48 -1.23 -5.38 -29.52
C LEU A 48 0.24 -5.68 -29.83
N TYR A 49 1.11 -4.68 -29.79
CA TYR A 49 2.55 -4.86 -29.92
C TYR A 49 3.10 -5.78 -28.83
N PHE A 50 2.75 -5.60 -27.55
CA PHE A 50 3.22 -6.51 -26.49
C PHE A 50 2.70 -7.95 -26.66
N GLN A 51 1.46 -8.11 -27.14
CA GLN A 51 0.88 -9.43 -27.41
C GLN A 51 1.52 -10.11 -28.62
N CYS A 52 1.77 -9.35 -29.69
CA CYS A 52 2.32 -9.85 -30.96
C CYS A 52 3.85 -9.78 -31.02
N SER A 53 4.52 -9.16 -30.05
CA SER A 53 5.97 -8.90 -30.06
C SER A 53 6.81 -10.15 -30.35
N PRO A 54 6.53 -11.33 -29.76
CA PRO A 54 7.26 -12.55 -30.11
C PRO A 54 7.11 -12.93 -31.58
N LEU A 55 5.89 -12.86 -32.12
CA LEU A 55 5.62 -13.18 -33.52
C LEU A 55 6.29 -12.19 -34.48
N LEU A 56 6.19 -10.89 -34.18
CA LEU A 56 6.85 -9.83 -34.95
C LEU A 56 8.37 -10.01 -34.96
N ASN A 57 8.95 -10.42 -33.83
CA ASN A 57 10.37 -10.72 -33.73
C ASN A 57 10.76 -11.90 -34.64
N TYR A 58 10.00 -13.00 -34.62
CA TYR A 58 10.28 -14.17 -35.48
C TYR A 58 10.21 -13.82 -36.98
N ILE A 59 9.20 -13.05 -37.38
CA ILE A 59 9.06 -12.57 -38.76
C ILE A 59 10.23 -11.67 -39.13
N GLY A 60 10.60 -10.73 -38.26
CA GLY A 60 11.73 -9.82 -38.47
C GLY A 60 13.06 -10.55 -38.68
N ILE A 61 13.35 -11.57 -37.87
CA ILE A 61 14.55 -12.41 -38.03
C ILE A 61 14.54 -13.10 -39.39
N ALA A 62 13.43 -13.73 -39.77
CA ALA A 62 13.31 -14.46 -41.03
C ALA A 62 13.51 -13.54 -42.25
N VAL A 63 12.92 -12.34 -42.22
CA VAL A 63 13.04 -11.35 -43.29
C VAL A 63 14.48 -10.84 -43.41
N ILE A 64 15.11 -10.46 -42.29
CA ILE A 64 16.49 -9.94 -42.33
C ILE A 64 17.46 -11.03 -42.81
N LEU A 65 17.31 -12.28 -42.36
CA LEU A 65 18.14 -13.39 -42.84
C LEU A 65 17.97 -13.62 -44.34
N SER A 66 16.75 -13.50 -44.89
CA SER A 66 16.50 -13.62 -46.33
C SER A 66 17.16 -12.50 -47.14
N VAL A 67 17.14 -11.26 -46.64
CA VAL A 67 17.82 -10.12 -47.28
C VAL A 67 19.34 -10.29 -47.23
N LEU A 68 19.90 -10.69 -46.09
CA LEU A 68 21.34 -10.91 -45.95
C LEU A 68 21.86 -12.10 -46.78
N GLN A 69 21.01 -13.09 -47.05
CA GLN A 69 21.34 -14.18 -47.97
C GLN A 69 21.44 -13.71 -49.42
N THR A 70 20.62 -12.75 -49.83
CA THR A 70 20.62 -12.20 -51.21
C THR A 70 21.68 -11.11 -51.41
N HIS A 71 21.98 -10.35 -50.37
CA HIS A 71 22.98 -9.28 -50.39
C HIS A 71 23.89 -9.36 -49.14
N PRO A 72 25.02 -10.11 -49.19
CA PRO A 72 25.81 -10.42 -48.00
C PRO A 72 26.87 -9.37 -47.65
N ASP A 73 26.95 -8.23 -48.34
CA ASP A 73 28.02 -7.23 -48.09
C ASP A 73 27.92 -6.66 -46.66
N PRO A 74 28.90 -6.94 -45.78
CA PRO A 74 28.86 -6.53 -44.38
C PRO A 74 29.00 -5.02 -44.18
N THR A 75 29.66 -4.32 -45.10
CA THR A 75 29.88 -2.88 -45.00
C THR A 75 28.62 -2.09 -45.34
N SER A 76 27.90 -2.54 -46.36
CA SER A 76 26.64 -1.94 -46.80
C SER A 76 25.46 -2.29 -45.88
N ASN A 77 25.50 -3.45 -45.19
CA ASN A 77 24.37 -3.97 -44.41
C ASN A 77 24.57 -3.95 -42.89
N TYR A 78 25.51 -3.16 -42.36
CA TYR A 78 25.80 -3.09 -40.93
C TYR A 78 24.54 -2.91 -40.04
N VAL A 79 23.60 -2.04 -40.47
CA VAL A 79 22.34 -1.80 -39.74
C VAL A 79 21.49 -3.07 -39.63
N LEU A 80 21.43 -3.89 -40.68
CA LEU A 80 20.71 -5.16 -40.68
C LEU A 80 21.37 -6.18 -39.76
N TYR A 81 22.71 -6.23 -39.71
CA TYR A 81 23.43 -7.08 -38.75
C TYR A 81 23.18 -6.65 -37.30
N CYS A 82 23.16 -5.34 -37.02
CA CYS A 82 22.79 -4.82 -35.69
C CYS A 82 21.35 -5.15 -35.31
N ALA A 83 20.41 -4.97 -36.25
CA ALA A 83 19.01 -5.32 -36.05
C ALA A 83 18.83 -6.82 -35.79
N LEU A 84 19.49 -7.68 -36.57
CA LEU A 84 19.51 -9.13 -36.37
C LEU A 84 20.07 -9.50 -34.98
N GLY A 85 21.15 -8.85 -34.56
CA GLY A 85 21.73 -9.01 -33.23
C GLY A 85 20.74 -8.69 -32.12
N TYR A 86 20.05 -7.55 -32.21
CA TYR A 86 19.01 -7.17 -31.24
C TYR A 86 17.84 -8.17 -31.24
N LEU A 87 17.31 -8.53 -32.41
CA LEU A 87 16.19 -9.47 -32.52
C LEU A 87 16.55 -10.85 -31.97
N THR A 88 17.80 -11.29 -32.15
CA THR A 88 18.32 -12.53 -31.57
C THR A 88 18.38 -12.45 -30.04
N ILE A 89 18.83 -11.33 -29.48
CA ILE A 89 18.80 -11.10 -28.02
C ILE A 89 17.36 -11.11 -27.51
N GLU A 90 16.43 -10.45 -28.20
CA GLU A 90 15.00 -10.45 -27.86
C GLU A 90 14.39 -11.86 -27.94
N LEU A 91 14.81 -12.68 -28.90
CA LEU A 91 14.40 -14.08 -29.03
C LEU A 91 14.86 -14.88 -27.81
N LEU A 92 16.15 -14.77 -27.44
CA LEU A 92 16.69 -15.41 -26.24
C LEU A 92 15.96 -14.96 -24.96
N PHE A 93 15.62 -13.66 -24.89
CA PHE A 93 14.88 -13.10 -23.77
C PHE A 93 13.44 -13.65 -23.70
N HIS A 94 12.77 -13.82 -24.84
CA HIS A 94 11.47 -14.47 -24.91
C HIS A 94 11.53 -15.96 -24.51
N LEU A 95 12.56 -16.70 -24.95
CA LEU A 95 12.78 -18.09 -24.52
C LEU A 95 13.00 -18.19 -23.01
N LEU A 96 13.73 -17.24 -22.42
CA LEU A 96 13.89 -17.14 -20.97
C LEU A 96 12.55 -16.88 -20.26
N PHE A 97 11.69 -16.03 -20.81
CA PHE A 97 10.32 -15.82 -20.32
C PHE A 97 9.52 -17.13 -20.35
N LEU A 98 9.50 -17.86 -21.47
CA LEU A 98 8.79 -19.13 -21.60
C LEU A 98 9.30 -20.18 -20.61
N HIS A 99 10.62 -20.29 -20.46
CA HIS A 99 11.24 -21.18 -19.48
C HIS A 99 10.77 -20.86 -18.05
N ARG A 100 10.79 -19.57 -17.67
CA ARG A 100 10.33 -19.11 -16.34
C ARG A 100 8.84 -19.36 -16.15
N TYR A 101 8.02 -19.05 -17.15
CA TYR A 101 6.57 -19.25 -17.11
C TYR A 101 6.21 -20.73 -16.91
N HIS A 102 6.85 -21.62 -17.68
CA HIS A 102 6.64 -23.06 -17.55
C HIS A 102 7.04 -23.58 -16.16
N ARG A 103 8.19 -23.13 -15.64
CA ARG A 103 8.64 -23.49 -14.29
C ARG A 103 7.64 -23.07 -13.22
N ILE A 104 7.11 -21.85 -13.29
CA ILE A 104 6.13 -21.34 -12.32
C ILE A 104 4.87 -22.21 -12.30
N SER A 105 4.38 -22.64 -13.46
CA SER A 105 3.20 -23.50 -13.57
C SER A 105 3.41 -24.89 -12.99
N HIS A 106 4.59 -25.50 -13.19
CA HIS A 106 4.88 -26.86 -12.71
C HIS A 106 5.37 -26.95 -11.25
N GLN A 107 5.97 -25.88 -10.70
CA GLN A 107 6.65 -25.93 -9.40
C GLN A 107 5.74 -25.75 -8.15
N GLN A 108 4.42 -25.60 -8.30
CA GLN A 108 3.52 -25.33 -7.16
C GLN A 108 3.55 -26.41 -6.07
N LYS A 109 3.78 -27.69 -6.40
CA LYS A 109 3.69 -28.81 -5.44
C LYS A 109 4.78 -28.86 -4.35
N LYS A 110 5.86 -28.08 -4.47
CA LYS A 110 7.02 -28.10 -3.53
C LYS A 110 7.20 -26.79 -2.75
N ILE A 111 6.25 -25.85 -2.86
CA ILE A 111 6.35 -24.53 -2.23
C ILE A 111 5.64 -24.57 -0.86
N ILE A 112 6.24 -23.94 0.15
CA ILE A 112 5.63 -23.79 1.48
C ILE A 112 4.27 -23.08 1.33
N PRO A 113 3.18 -23.64 1.89
CA PRO A 113 1.88 -22.99 1.87
C PRO A 113 1.94 -21.66 2.60
N THR A 114 1.10 -20.72 2.17
CA THR A 114 1.00 -19.39 2.76
C THR A 114 0.65 -19.48 4.24
N SER A 115 1.21 -18.61 5.07
CA SER A 115 0.92 -18.61 6.51
C SER A 115 -0.57 -18.36 6.73
N ILE A 116 -1.25 -19.38 7.22
CA ILE A 116 -2.67 -19.29 7.51
C ILE A 116 -2.83 -18.46 8.81
N PRO A 117 -3.68 -17.42 8.85
CA PRO A 117 -3.92 -16.64 10.06
C PRO A 117 -4.38 -17.52 11.22
N LYS A 118 -4.27 -17.05 12.47
CA LYS A 118 -4.85 -17.79 13.61
C LYS A 118 -6.39 -17.88 13.45
N PRO A 119 -7.04 -18.97 13.92
CA PRO A 119 -8.50 -19.12 13.82
C PRO A 119 -9.29 -17.94 14.41
N SER A 120 -8.83 -17.38 15.54
CA SER A 120 -9.44 -16.21 16.15
C SER A 120 -9.38 -14.97 15.25
N LEU A 121 -8.27 -14.77 14.55
CA LEU A 121 -8.11 -13.64 13.63
C LEU A 121 -9.00 -13.81 12.39
N ARG A 122 -9.12 -15.01 11.83
CA ARG A 122 -10.03 -15.27 10.70
C ARG A 122 -11.48 -14.95 11.06
N ARG A 123 -11.93 -15.40 12.23
CA ARG A 123 -13.28 -15.11 12.73
C ARG A 123 -13.52 -13.61 12.88
N ASN A 124 -12.59 -12.90 13.53
CA ASN A 124 -12.69 -11.45 13.69
C ASN A 124 -12.73 -10.71 12.34
N ILE A 125 -11.98 -11.20 11.33
CA ILE A 125 -12.00 -10.62 9.98
C ILE A 125 -13.35 -10.85 9.32
N LEU A 126 -13.93 -12.05 9.43
CA LEU A 126 -15.27 -12.33 8.89
C LEU A 126 -16.34 -11.47 9.55
N ASP A 127 -16.32 -11.38 10.88
CA ASP A 127 -17.28 -10.56 11.63
C ASP A 127 -17.15 -9.07 11.25
N ALA A 128 -15.90 -8.56 11.13
CA ALA A 128 -15.62 -7.18 10.68
C ALA A 128 -16.02 -6.92 9.22
N LEU A 129 -15.91 -7.92 8.35
CA LEU A 129 -16.38 -7.87 6.98
C LEU A 129 -17.89 -7.77 6.94
N ILE A 130 -18.60 -8.62 7.68
CA ILE A 130 -20.06 -8.59 7.72
C ILE A 130 -20.55 -7.24 8.27
N SER A 131 -19.95 -6.73 9.34
CA SER A 131 -20.32 -5.44 9.94
C SER A 131 -19.94 -4.22 9.10
N SER A 132 -19.15 -4.39 8.03
CA SER A 132 -18.78 -3.30 7.14
C SER A 132 -19.91 -2.85 6.21
N PHE A 133 -20.91 -3.71 5.99
CA PHE A 133 -22.05 -3.44 5.12
C PHE A 133 -23.22 -2.88 5.94
N GLN A 134 -23.86 -1.81 5.45
CA GLN A 134 -24.93 -1.13 6.18
C GLN A 134 -26.29 -1.83 6.01
N SER A 135 -26.43 -2.62 4.95
CA SER A 135 -27.65 -3.37 4.67
C SER A 135 -27.35 -4.78 4.19
N THR A 136 -28.33 -5.67 4.40
CA THR A 136 -28.30 -7.04 3.87
C THR A 136 -28.11 -7.05 2.35
N ASN A 137 -28.76 -6.13 1.62
CA ASN A 137 -28.66 -6.05 0.16
C ASN A 137 -27.24 -5.69 -0.33
N GLU A 138 -26.51 -4.83 0.39
CA GLU A 138 -25.13 -4.52 0.04
C GLU A 138 -24.23 -5.75 0.23
N LEU A 139 -24.41 -6.49 1.33
CA LEU A 139 -23.70 -7.73 1.58
C LEU A 139 -24.02 -8.79 0.52
N THR A 140 -25.30 -9.00 0.18
CA THR A 140 -25.70 -10.00 -0.83
C THR A 140 -25.16 -9.66 -2.21
N ASN A 141 -25.15 -8.39 -2.60
CA ASN A 141 -24.56 -7.92 -3.85
C ASN A 141 -23.04 -8.13 -3.87
N ALA A 142 -22.34 -7.78 -2.78
CA ALA A 142 -20.91 -8.00 -2.66
C ALA A 142 -20.54 -9.50 -2.74
N LEU A 143 -21.30 -10.37 -2.05
CA LEU A 143 -21.11 -11.81 -2.13
C LEU A 143 -21.36 -12.34 -3.55
N SER A 144 -22.43 -11.88 -4.21
CA SER A 144 -22.77 -12.34 -5.56
C SER A 144 -21.74 -11.92 -6.61
N SER A 145 -21.14 -10.74 -6.42
CA SER A 145 -20.10 -10.21 -7.33
C SER A 145 -18.80 -11.02 -7.36
N TRP A 146 -18.61 -11.96 -6.42
CA TRP A 146 -17.47 -12.89 -6.45
C TRP A 146 -17.63 -14.02 -7.47
N PHE A 147 -18.84 -14.21 -8.00
CA PHE A 147 -19.19 -15.31 -8.87
C PHE A 147 -19.51 -14.83 -10.29
N TYR A 148 -19.25 -15.70 -11.27
CA TYR A 148 -19.55 -15.50 -12.68
C TYR A 148 -19.96 -16.81 -13.33
N TYR A 149 -20.66 -16.74 -14.46
CA TYR A 149 -21.05 -17.91 -15.25
C TYR A 149 -19.89 -18.40 -16.13
N ASN A 150 -19.63 -19.70 -16.12
CA ASN A 150 -18.54 -20.32 -16.89
C ASN A 150 -18.71 -20.16 -18.42
N HIS A 151 -19.96 -20.17 -18.90
CA HIS A 151 -20.32 -19.99 -20.30
C HIS A 151 -21.37 -18.89 -20.41
N PRO A 152 -20.98 -17.64 -20.75
CA PRO A 152 -21.92 -16.51 -20.85
C PRO A 152 -22.96 -16.64 -21.97
N GLN A 153 -22.81 -17.62 -22.89
CA GLN A 153 -23.65 -17.76 -24.07
C GLN A 153 -24.16 -19.19 -24.22
N GLN A 154 -25.34 -19.44 -23.65
CA GLN A 154 -26.30 -20.41 -24.18
C GLN A 154 -27.76 -19.94 -24.05
N HIS A 155 -27.99 -18.70 -23.62
CA HIS A 155 -29.30 -18.05 -23.70
C HIS A 155 -29.28 -16.97 -24.80
N ASP A 156 -30.02 -17.27 -25.86
CA ASP A 156 -30.59 -16.39 -26.89
C ASP A 156 -29.63 -15.65 -27.84
N ALA A 157 -29.32 -16.32 -28.96
CA ALA A 157 -28.55 -15.81 -30.10
C ALA A 157 -29.23 -14.71 -30.95
N HIS A 158 -30.29 -14.06 -30.47
CA HIS A 158 -31.08 -13.11 -31.26
C HIS A 158 -31.15 -11.67 -30.76
N HIS A 159 -30.54 -11.32 -29.63
CA HIS A 159 -30.48 -9.91 -29.19
C HIS A 159 -29.04 -9.47 -28.89
N GLN A 160 -28.79 -8.18 -29.18
CA GLN A 160 -27.55 -7.39 -29.03
C GLN A 160 -26.69 -7.76 -27.82
N PRO A 161 -25.37 -7.48 -27.80
CA PRO A 161 -24.44 -7.96 -26.76
C PRO A 161 -24.84 -7.40 -25.38
N ALA A 162 -25.71 -8.11 -24.69
CA ALA A 162 -26.12 -7.80 -23.35
C ALA A 162 -24.93 -8.01 -22.43
N SER A 163 -24.70 -7.05 -21.54
CA SER A 163 -23.82 -7.17 -20.39
C SER A 163 -23.93 -8.57 -19.76
N ALA A 164 -22.80 -9.22 -19.47
CA ALA A 164 -22.75 -10.57 -18.91
C ALA A 164 -23.81 -10.76 -17.80
N PRO A 165 -24.51 -11.91 -17.77
CA PRO A 165 -25.61 -12.14 -16.83
C PRO A 165 -25.13 -11.95 -15.38
N VAL A 166 -25.85 -11.11 -14.63
CA VAL A 166 -25.53 -10.81 -13.23
C VAL A 166 -25.91 -12.02 -12.38
N VAL A 167 -24.96 -12.54 -11.60
CA VAL A 167 -25.21 -13.63 -10.67
C VAL A 167 -26.06 -13.11 -9.51
N SER A 168 -27.19 -13.76 -9.25
CA SER A 168 -28.01 -13.54 -8.05
C SER A 168 -27.55 -14.48 -6.94
N LEU A 169 -27.68 -14.03 -5.68
CA LEU A 169 -27.33 -14.83 -4.50
C LEU A 169 -28.04 -16.20 -4.49
N HIS A 170 -29.29 -16.26 -4.98
CA HIS A 170 -30.08 -17.48 -5.06
C HIS A 170 -29.49 -18.57 -5.95
N HIS A 171 -28.62 -18.21 -6.90
CA HIS A 171 -27.95 -19.19 -7.77
C HIS A 171 -26.72 -19.80 -7.11
N ILE A 172 -26.21 -19.23 -6.02
CA ILE A 172 -25.01 -19.67 -5.33
C ILE A 172 -25.37 -20.80 -4.37
N HIS A 173 -24.75 -21.97 -4.55
CA HIS A 173 -24.97 -23.11 -3.65
C HIS A 173 -23.90 -23.17 -2.55
N TYR A 174 -24.16 -23.99 -1.54
CA TYR A 174 -23.29 -24.17 -0.39
C TYR A 174 -21.84 -24.50 -0.77
N GLN A 175 -21.63 -25.42 -1.73
CA GLN A 175 -20.28 -25.81 -2.14
C GLN A 175 -19.57 -24.70 -2.94
N ASN A 176 -20.29 -23.86 -3.69
CA ASN A 176 -19.69 -22.70 -4.35
C ASN A 176 -19.15 -21.70 -3.31
N MET A 177 -19.91 -21.43 -2.24
CA MET A 177 -19.46 -20.55 -1.14
C MET A 177 -18.30 -21.18 -0.36
N ALA A 178 -18.36 -22.48 -0.07
CA ALA A 178 -17.27 -23.20 0.61
C ALA A 178 -15.95 -23.13 -0.18
N GLN A 179 -16.01 -23.28 -1.50
CA GLN A 179 -14.85 -23.14 -2.39
C GLN A 179 -14.27 -21.73 -2.38
N LEU A 180 -15.12 -20.69 -2.43
CA LEU A 180 -14.68 -19.30 -2.34
C LEU A 180 -13.96 -19.04 -1.01
N LEU A 181 -14.58 -19.37 0.13
CA LEU A 181 -13.98 -19.14 1.45
C LEU A 181 -12.67 -19.92 1.65
N ALA A 182 -12.61 -21.17 1.16
CA ALA A 182 -11.39 -21.97 1.15
C ALA A 182 -10.27 -21.27 0.37
N SER A 183 -10.58 -20.75 -0.83
CA SER A 183 -9.62 -20.02 -1.64
C SER A 183 -9.15 -18.72 -0.97
N LEU A 184 -10.06 -17.94 -0.38
CA LEU A 184 -9.73 -16.63 0.20
C LEU A 184 -8.92 -16.73 1.49
N PHE A 185 -9.26 -17.65 2.40
CA PHE A 185 -8.61 -17.75 3.72
C PHE A 185 -7.47 -18.76 3.78
N PHE A 186 -7.48 -19.78 2.93
CA PHE A 186 -6.53 -20.89 2.99
C PHE A 186 -5.69 -21.06 1.72
N SER A 187 -6.01 -20.35 0.63
CA SER A 187 -5.36 -20.52 -0.67
C SER A 187 -5.27 -21.99 -1.11
N ALA A 188 -6.35 -22.74 -0.86
CA ALA A 188 -6.44 -24.17 -1.13
C ALA A 188 -7.87 -24.55 -1.54
N HIS A 189 -8.01 -25.65 -2.27
CA HIS A 189 -9.32 -26.22 -2.56
C HIS A 189 -9.98 -26.77 -1.29
N PHE A 190 -11.30 -26.61 -1.16
CA PHE A 190 -12.06 -27.02 0.01
C PHE A 190 -11.82 -28.49 0.42
N HIS A 191 -11.75 -29.41 -0.55
CA HIS A 191 -11.51 -30.83 -0.30
C HIS A 191 -10.09 -31.16 0.18
N ALA A 192 -9.12 -30.26 -0.04
CA ALA A 192 -7.74 -30.43 0.43
C ALA A 192 -7.53 -29.92 1.87
N LEU A 193 -8.55 -29.29 2.47
CA LEU A 193 -8.49 -28.79 3.84
C LEU A 193 -8.67 -29.91 4.87
N THR A 194 -8.11 -29.71 6.06
CA THR A 194 -8.33 -30.59 7.22
C THR A 194 -9.80 -30.54 7.66
N CYS A 195 -10.27 -31.59 8.34
CA CYS A 195 -11.62 -31.63 8.90
C CYS A 195 -11.91 -30.42 9.81
N THR A 196 -10.92 -29.96 10.57
CA THR A 196 -11.02 -28.75 11.41
C THR A 196 -11.28 -27.48 10.61
N HIS A 197 -10.53 -27.26 9.52
CA HIS A 197 -10.72 -26.09 8.65
C HIS A 197 -12.03 -26.16 7.84
N GLN A 198 -12.45 -27.37 7.44
CA GLN A 198 -13.76 -27.56 6.81
C GLN A 198 -14.91 -27.24 7.76
N ALA A 199 -14.82 -27.68 9.02
CA ALA A 199 -15.81 -27.34 10.05
C ALA A 199 -15.85 -25.84 10.35
N GLU A 200 -14.72 -25.15 10.30
CA GLU A 200 -14.67 -23.69 10.44
C GLU A 200 -15.37 -22.98 9.27
N ILE A 201 -15.09 -23.37 8.03
CA ILE A 201 -15.79 -22.83 6.85
C ILE A 201 -17.30 -23.06 6.95
N HIS A 202 -17.74 -24.22 7.45
CA HIS A 202 -19.16 -24.46 7.70
C HIS A 202 -19.75 -23.43 8.68
N GLN A 203 -19.07 -23.15 9.79
CA GLN A 203 -19.50 -22.13 10.73
C GLN A 203 -19.54 -20.72 10.11
N ASP A 204 -18.57 -20.41 9.25
CA ASP A 204 -18.50 -19.13 8.54
C ASP A 204 -19.65 -18.97 7.54
N ILE A 205 -19.99 -20.02 6.80
CA ILE A 205 -21.17 -20.03 5.93
C ILE A 205 -22.44 -19.79 6.75
N LEU A 206 -22.59 -20.43 7.91
CA LEU A 206 -23.75 -20.19 8.79
C LEU A 206 -23.83 -18.75 9.30
N ARG A 207 -22.69 -18.07 9.53
CA ARG A 207 -22.67 -16.63 9.87
C ARG A 207 -23.11 -15.78 8.68
N ILE A 208 -22.58 -16.07 7.50
CA ILE A 208 -22.93 -15.38 6.26
C ILE A 208 -24.43 -15.54 5.96
N GLN A 209 -24.99 -16.76 6.08
CA GLN A 209 -26.41 -17.01 5.85
C GLN A 209 -27.31 -16.18 6.78
N ARG A 210 -26.93 -16.06 8.05
CA ARG A 210 -27.67 -15.23 9.03
C ARG A 210 -27.60 -13.75 8.68
N ALA A 211 -26.43 -13.24 8.33
CA ALA A 211 -26.24 -11.83 7.97
C ALA A 211 -26.90 -11.46 6.62
N ALA A 212 -26.83 -12.37 5.65
CA ALA A 212 -27.42 -12.23 4.32
C ALA A 212 -28.94 -12.51 4.29
N ASN A 213 -29.51 -13.00 5.40
CA ASN A 213 -30.88 -13.52 5.47
C ASN A 213 -31.21 -14.48 4.30
N HIS A 214 -30.27 -15.38 4.00
CA HIS A 214 -30.34 -16.27 2.85
C HIS A 214 -29.76 -17.64 3.20
N VAL A 215 -30.39 -18.72 2.74
CA VAL A 215 -29.91 -20.09 2.93
C VAL A 215 -29.45 -20.63 1.59
N PHE A 216 -28.18 -21.00 1.48
CA PHE A 216 -27.63 -21.54 0.24
C PHE A 216 -28.17 -22.95 -0.02
N ALA A 217 -28.57 -23.22 -1.27
CA ALA A 217 -29.01 -24.55 -1.68
C ALA A 217 -27.87 -25.58 -1.51
N PRO A 218 -28.18 -26.86 -1.23
CA PRO A 218 -27.16 -27.89 -1.07
C PRO A 218 -26.45 -28.20 -2.40
N GLY A 219 -25.24 -28.76 -2.29
CA GLY A 219 -24.44 -29.17 -3.45
C GLY A 219 -23.67 -28.02 -4.11
N LEU A 220 -23.23 -28.27 -5.35
CA LEU A 220 -22.49 -27.33 -6.21
C LEU A 220 -23.39 -26.92 -7.38
N ASN A 221 -23.44 -25.63 -7.68
CA ASN A 221 -23.92 -25.17 -8.98
C ASN A 221 -22.75 -25.19 -9.98
N PRO A 222 -22.74 -26.10 -10.98
CA PRO A 222 -21.63 -26.23 -11.93
C PRO A 222 -21.58 -25.10 -12.97
N CYS A 223 -22.65 -24.31 -13.11
CA CYS A 223 -22.70 -23.19 -14.05
C CYS A 223 -21.91 -21.98 -13.55
N LEU A 224 -21.62 -21.93 -12.23
CA LEU A 224 -20.94 -20.82 -11.57
C LEU A 224 -19.50 -21.17 -11.21
N ALA A 225 -18.60 -20.22 -11.43
CA ALA A 225 -17.27 -20.18 -10.83
C ALA A 225 -17.12 -18.94 -9.97
N SER A 226 -16.11 -18.93 -9.11
CA SER A 226 -15.72 -17.76 -8.32
C SER A 226 -14.31 -17.29 -8.66
N TYR A 227 -14.02 -16.01 -8.42
CA TYR A 227 -12.65 -15.49 -8.57
C TYR A 227 -11.76 -16.08 -7.48
N GLN A 228 -10.79 -16.89 -7.87
CA GLN A 228 -9.87 -17.59 -6.97
C GLN A 228 -8.43 -17.25 -7.34
N HIS A 229 -8.07 -15.97 -7.30
CA HIS A 229 -6.79 -15.47 -7.84
C HIS A 229 -5.55 -16.19 -7.31
N THR A 230 -5.61 -16.70 -6.07
CA THR A 230 -4.55 -17.49 -5.43
C THR A 230 -4.35 -18.87 -6.05
N LEU A 231 -5.42 -19.46 -6.62
CA LEU A 231 -5.46 -20.80 -7.21
C LEU A 231 -5.45 -20.75 -8.74
N ASP A 232 -6.07 -19.74 -9.34
CA ASP A 232 -6.21 -19.59 -10.79
C ASP A 232 -4.83 -19.55 -11.48
N PRO A 233 -4.75 -20.01 -12.75
CA PRO A 233 -3.51 -19.97 -13.52
C PRO A 233 -2.88 -18.57 -13.55
N ILE A 234 -1.55 -18.50 -13.48
CA ILE A 234 -0.85 -17.23 -13.50
C ILE A 234 -1.00 -16.59 -14.88
N GLN A 235 -1.52 -15.38 -14.88
CA GLN A 235 -1.85 -14.59 -16.05
C GLN A 235 -0.67 -13.69 -16.40
N ALA A 236 0.43 -14.28 -16.88
CA ALA A 236 1.61 -13.54 -17.31
C ALA A 236 1.70 -13.46 -18.84
N GLN A 237 2.25 -12.36 -19.34
CA GLN A 237 2.51 -12.11 -20.75
C GLN A 237 3.95 -11.61 -20.93
N HIS A 238 4.53 -11.90 -22.10
CA HIS A 238 5.86 -11.40 -22.45
C HIS A 238 5.88 -9.87 -22.45
N ARG A 239 6.99 -9.29 -22.01
CA ARG A 239 7.29 -7.86 -22.16
C ARG A 239 8.60 -7.76 -22.94
N PRO A 240 8.67 -6.97 -24.02
CA PRO A 240 9.89 -6.81 -24.80
C PRO A 240 11.07 -6.37 -23.93
N LEU A 241 12.30 -6.72 -24.28
CA LEU A 241 13.49 -6.32 -23.51
C LEU A 241 13.58 -4.80 -23.35
N VAL A 242 13.25 -4.04 -24.41
CA VAL A 242 13.24 -2.56 -24.38
C VAL A 242 12.36 -1.99 -23.27
N PHE A 243 11.23 -2.64 -22.95
CA PHE A 243 10.37 -2.22 -21.84
C PHE A 243 11.15 -2.22 -20.52
N TYR A 244 11.90 -3.28 -20.24
CA TYR A 244 12.71 -3.37 -19.02
C TYR A 244 13.89 -2.40 -19.05
N LEU A 245 14.55 -2.21 -20.21
CA LEU A 245 15.67 -1.28 -20.34
C LEU A 245 15.24 0.16 -20.03
N VAL A 246 14.05 0.59 -20.49
CA VAL A 246 13.49 1.91 -20.18
C VAL A 246 13.23 2.07 -18.69
N ILE A 247 12.61 1.06 -18.05
CA ILE A 247 12.36 1.08 -16.61
C ILE A 247 13.67 1.15 -15.81
N GLU A 248 14.69 0.38 -16.20
CA GLU A 248 16.00 0.39 -15.57
C GLU A 248 16.71 1.74 -15.74
N ALA A 249 16.70 2.33 -16.95
CA ALA A 249 17.27 3.65 -17.20
C ALA A 249 16.64 4.73 -16.31
N CYS A 250 15.31 4.71 -16.18
CA CYS A 250 14.60 5.69 -15.36
C CYS A 250 14.83 5.48 -13.87
N ARG A 251 14.92 4.22 -13.42
CA ARG A 251 15.33 3.89 -12.05
C ARG A 251 16.74 4.41 -11.74
N HIS A 252 17.69 4.25 -12.67
CA HIS A 252 19.05 4.78 -12.52
C HIS A 252 19.07 6.30 -12.46
N LEU A 253 18.38 6.99 -13.37
CA LEU A 253 18.27 8.46 -13.35
C LEU A 253 17.67 8.95 -12.04
N LEU A 254 16.63 8.28 -11.55
CA LEU A 254 16.02 8.61 -10.29
C LEU A 254 16.99 8.44 -9.10
N HIS A 255 17.74 7.34 -9.07
CA HIS A 255 18.72 7.10 -8.02
C HIS A 255 19.80 8.19 -8.01
N LEU A 256 20.21 8.67 -9.19
CA LEU A 256 21.13 9.81 -9.30
C LEU A 256 20.47 11.06 -8.71
N LEU A 257 19.25 11.39 -9.11
CA LEU A 257 18.52 12.56 -8.60
C LEU A 257 18.37 12.53 -7.07
N LEU A 258 17.96 11.40 -6.50
CA LEU A 258 17.81 11.25 -5.05
C LEU A 258 19.16 11.44 -4.32
N ASN A 259 20.25 10.87 -4.86
CA ASN A 259 21.58 11.09 -4.30
C ASN A 259 22.02 12.56 -4.37
N PHE A 260 21.71 13.27 -5.47
CA PHE A 260 22.02 14.69 -5.62
C PHE A 260 21.26 15.56 -4.62
N VAL A 261 20.00 15.23 -4.34
CA VAL A 261 19.16 15.92 -3.33
C VAL A 261 19.52 15.51 -1.90
N GLY A 262 20.51 14.62 -1.71
CA GLY A 262 21.05 14.26 -0.39
C GLY A 262 20.42 13.01 0.23
N PHE A 263 19.49 12.34 -0.45
CA PHE A 263 19.00 11.04 0.02
C PHE A 263 20.09 9.99 -0.09
N ARG A 264 20.15 9.10 0.89
CA ARG A 264 21.06 7.94 0.90
C ARG A 264 20.27 6.65 0.90
N GLN A 265 20.73 5.69 0.11
CA GLN A 265 20.13 4.36 0.05
C GLN A 265 20.67 3.47 1.16
N TYR A 266 19.77 2.73 1.80
CA TYR A 266 20.08 1.76 2.85
C TYR A 266 19.39 0.44 2.59
N HIS A 267 19.98 -0.61 3.16
CA HIS A 267 19.46 -1.96 3.05
C HIS A 267 19.40 -2.67 4.41
N ILE A 268 18.41 -3.54 4.55
CA ILE A 268 18.22 -4.44 5.70
C ILE A 268 18.06 -5.86 5.13
N PRO A 269 19.06 -6.74 5.31
CA PRO A 269 18.91 -8.14 4.92
C PRO A 269 17.96 -8.87 5.88
N ILE A 270 17.05 -9.67 5.33
CA ILE A 270 16.13 -10.51 6.11
C ILE A 270 15.81 -11.80 5.34
N ASN A 271 16.02 -12.96 5.97
CA ASN A 271 15.67 -14.27 5.40
C ASN A 271 16.08 -14.44 3.91
N GLN A 272 17.32 -14.05 3.58
CA GLN A 272 17.93 -14.08 2.23
C GLN A 272 17.27 -13.14 1.19
N THR A 273 16.41 -12.24 1.62
CA THR A 273 15.87 -11.10 0.86
C THR A 273 16.51 -9.79 1.33
N LEU A 274 16.28 -8.70 0.60
CA LEU A 274 16.85 -7.39 0.91
C LEU A 274 15.75 -6.32 0.92
N PHE A 275 15.46 -5.77 2.10
CA PHE A 275 14.58 -4.61 2.21
C PHE A 275 15.40 -3.35 1.94
N SER A 276 14.93 -2.50 1.03
CA SER A 276 15.68 -1.30 0.61
C SER A 276 14.83 -0.05 0.79
N TYR A 277 15.46 1.02 1.26
CA TYR A 277 14.81 2.32 1.44
C TYR A 277 15.80 3.45 1.22
N TRP A 278 15.28 4.63 0.92
CA TRP A 278 16.03 5.88 0.89
C TRP A 278 15.73 6.71 2.12
N PHE A 279 16.72 7.42 2.62
CA PHE A 279 16.59 8.26 3.80
C PHE A 279 17.27 9.61 3.58
N HIS A 280 16.58 10.68 3.97
CA HIS A 280 17.13 12.00 4.13
C HIS A 280 16.91 12.46 5.59
N PRO A 281 17.93 12.95 6.31
CA PRO A 281 17.82 13.34 7.72
C PRO A 281 16.94 14.57 7.98
N GLY A 282 16.46 15.22 6.91
CA GLY A 282 15.79 16.51 6.97
C GLY A 282 16.80 17.67 6.95
N PHE A 283 16.29 18.89 6.94
CA PHE A 283 17.11 20.08 7.14
C PHE A 283 17.19 20.38 8.65
N ALA A 284 18.35 20.83 9.13
CA ALA A 284 18.56 21.04 10.56
C ALA A 284 17.46 21.92 11.17
N SER A 285 16.72 21.38 12.13
CA SER A 285 15.79 22.17 12.93
C SER A 285 16.58 23.06 13.87
N HIS A 286 16.21 24.34 13.97
CA HIS A 286 16.86 25.31 14.86
C HIS A 286 16.65 25.02 16.36
N SER A 287 15.81 24.03 16.71
CA SER A 287 15.47 23.71 18.09
C SER A 287 15.74 22.23 18.42
N PRO A 288 16.75 21.90 19.25
CA PRO A 288 17.12 20.52 19.59
C PRO A 288 16.04 19.76 20.40
N ASP A 289 15.10 20.49 21.03
CA ASP A 289 14.08 19.93 21.92
C ASP A 289 12.76 19.56 21.21
N GLN A 290 12.57 19.94 19.95
CA GLN A 290 11.39 19.59 19.15
C GLN A 290 11.76 18.69 17.97
N LYS A 291 11.91 17.38 18.23
CA LYS A 291 12.02 16.38 17.16
C LYS A 291 10.64 16.06 16.61
N GLU A 292 10.30 16.69 15.50
CA GLU A 292 9.09 16.39 14.74
C GLU A 292 9.09 14.94 14.22
N PRO A 293 7.92 14.29 14.12
CA PRO A 293 7.84 12.90 13.65
C PRO A 293 8.25 12.82 12.17
N PRO A 294 9.13 11.88 11.79
CA PRO A 294 9.55 11.72 10.42
C PRO A 294 8.41 11.24 9.52
N ILE A 295 8.55 11.48 8.22
CA ILE A 295 7.59 11.07 7.21
C ILE A 295 8.08 9.79 6.53
N VAL A 296 7.24 8.77 6.45
CA VAL A 296 7.54 7.51 5.76
C VAL A 296 6.61 7.39 4.55
N LEU A 297 7.17 7.53 3.35
CA LEU A 297 6.46 7.32 2.09
C LEU A 297 6.64 5.86 1.64
N VAL A 298 5.53 5.16 1.43
CA VAL A 298 5.50 3.76 0.99
C VAL A 298 4.91 3.68 -0.42
N ALA A 299 5.74 3.27 -1.37
CA ALA A 299 5.40 3.25 -2.79
C ALA A 299 4.49 2.08 -3.20
N GLY A 300 3.71 2.31 -4.26
CA GLY A 300 2.85 1.31 -4.90
C GLY A 300 3.59 0.41 -5.91
N ILE A 301 2.85 -0.16 -6.86
CA ILE A 301 3.33 -1.21 -7.77
C ILE A 301 4.41 -0.75 -8.77
N VAL A 302 4.37 0.52 -9.20
CA VAL A 302 5.41 1.13 -10.05
C VAL A 302 6.66 1.52 -9.22
N GLY A 303 6.66 1.18 -7.92
CA GLY A 303 7.77 1.35 -7.01
C GLY A 303 8.21 2.80 -6.84
N LEU A 304 9.51 2.96 -6.61
CA LEU A 304 10.15 4.25 -6.33
C LEU A 304 10.05 5.25 -7.48
N ILE A 305 9.61 4.90 -8.69
CA ILE A 305 9.49 5.91 -9.76
C ILE A 305 8.36 6.92 -9.44
N SER A 306 7.37 6.50 -8.66
CA SER A 306 6.13 7.26 -8.45
C SER A 306 6.18 8.35 -7.37
N LEU A 307 6.91 8.16 -6.26
CA LEU A 307 6.90 9.07 -5.10
C LEU A 307 8.09 10.04 -4.88
N PRO A 308 9.21 10.02 -5.62
CA PRO A 308 10.37 10.86 -5.34
C PRO A 308 10.12 12.34 -5.42
N HIS A 309 9.40 12.80 -6.44
CA HIS A 309 9.03 14.22 -6.56
C HIS A 309 8.20 14.67 -5.36
N TYR A 310 7.33 13.78 -4.85
CA TYR A 310 6.57 14.01 -3.64
C TYR A 310 7.46 14.08 -2.39
N ALA A 311 8.40 13.14 -2.24
CA ALA A 311 9.37 13.15 -1.15
C ALA A 311 10.26 14.41 -1.18
N ILE A 312 10.74 14.82 -2.36
CA ILE A 312 11.57 16.01 -2.56
C ILE A 312 10.78 17.29 -2.24
N TYR A 313 9.53 17.38 -2.68
CA TYR A 313 8.68 18.52 -2.36
C TYR A 313 8.42 18.63 -0.86
N LEU A 314 8.06 17.52 -0.20
CA LEU A 314 7.88 17.49 1.26
C LEU A 314 9.18 17.82 1.99
N LEU A 315 10.34 17.41 1.46
CA LEU A 315 11.64 17.75 2.02
C LEU A 315 11.88 19.27 1.99
N TRP A 316 11.54 19.94 0.88
CA TRP A 316 11.72 21.39 0.76
C TRP A 316 10.70 22.20 1.58
N LYS A 317 9.52 21.64 1.84
CA LYS A 317 8.46 22.32 2.59
C LYS A 317 8.41 21.95 4.08
N SER A 318 9.15 20.92 4.50
CA SER A 318 9.23 20.51 5.91
C SER A 318 10.67 20.15 6.31
N PRO A 319 11.16 20.57 7.50
CA PRO A 319 12.50 20.21 7.96
C PRO A 319 12.62 18.75 8.41
N ARG A 320 11.58 17.92 8.21
CA ARG A 320 11.47 16.59 8.80
C ARG A 320 12.36 15.57 8.10
N PRO A 321 12.84 14.54 8.83
CA PRO A 321 13.45 13.39 8.19
C PRO A 321 12.42 12.65 7.32
N ILE A 322 12.86 12.19 6.15
CA ILE A 322 12.00 11.51 5.16
C ILE A 322 12.58 10.15 4.82
N PHE A 323 11.72 9.14 4.90
CA PHE A 323 11.97 7.79 4.44
C PHE A 323 11.16 7.53 3.18
N LEU A 324 11.78 6.93 2.19
CA LEU A 324 11.11 6.47 0.98
C LEU A 324 11.34 4.97 0.82
N VAL A 325 10.26 4.20 0.98
CA VAL A 325 10.22 2.74 0.99
C VAL A 325 9.67 2.24 -0.33
N GLY A 326 10.47 1.48 -1.06
CA GLY A 326 10.07 0.85 -2.32
C GLY A 326 9.67 -0.61 -2.13
N ASN A 327 8.71 -1.09 -2.92
CA ASN A 327 8.37 -2.50 -2.97
C ASN A 327 9.12 -3.20 -4.12
N LEU A 328 10.25 -3.85 -3.80
CA LEU A 328 11.07 -4.59 -4.76
C LEU A 328 10.37 -5.82 -5.35
N SER A 329 9.36 -6.37 -4.67
CA SER A 329 8.69 -7.59 -5.12
C SER A 329 7.76 -7.35 -6.32
N VAL A 330 7.47 -6.08 -6.63
CA VAL A 330 6.63 -5.67 -7.76
C VAL A 330 7.27 -4.58 -8.62
N SER A 331 8.54 -4.25 -8.38
CA SER A 331 9.25 -3.33 -9.25
C SER A 331 9.41 -4.01 -10.61
N LEU A 332 8.96 -3.35 -11.67
CA LEU A 332 8.99 -3.82 -13.07
C LEU A 332 10.44 -3.96 -13.63
N THR A 333 11.41 -4.25 -12.77
CA THR A 333 12.85 -4.38 -13.03
C THR A 333 13.16 -5.58 -13.89
N LEU A 334 14.29 -5.52 -14.59
CA LEU A 334 14.78 -6.64 -15.43
C LEU A 334 15.15 -7.86 -14.58
N PHE A 335 15.76 -7.61 -13.42
CA PHE A 335 16.06 -8.67 -12.46
C PHE A 335 14.80 -9.06 -11.69
N LYS A 336 14.52 -10.37 -11.62
CA LYS A 336 13.28 -10.95 -11.11
C LYS A 336 13.53 -11.88 -9.91
N PRO A 337 14.01 -11.37 -8.76
CA PRO A 337 14.27 -12.19 -7.58
C PRO A 337 13.02 -12.92 -7.10
N GLU A 338 11.83 -12.36 -7.27
CA GLU A 338 10.53 -12.92 -6.90
C GLU A 338 10.23 -14.28 -7.56
N LEU A 339 10.89 -14.58 -8.69
CA LEU A 339 10.77 -15.87 -9.38
C LEU A 339 11.75 -16.92 -8.84
N HIS A 340 12.72 -16.53 -8.01
CA HIS A 340 13.72 -17.44 -7.45
C HIS A 340 13.17 -18.17 -6.22
N LEU A 341 13.55 -19.44 -6.09
CA LEU A 341 13.23 -20.27 -4.93
C LEU A 341 14.40 -20.33 -3.96
N ILE A 342 14.09 -20.25 -2.68
CA ILE A 342 15.00 -20.40 -1.56
C ILE A 342 14.65 -21.68 -0.81
N PRO A 343 15.61 -22.57 -0.51
CA PRO A 343 15.38 -23.72 0.35
C PRO A 343 15.15 -23.27 1.79
N VAL A 344 14.18 -23.90 2.44
CA VAL A 344 13.82 -23.71 3.85
C VAL A 344 13.73 -25.10 4.47
N VAL A 345 14.46 -25.30 5.56
CA VAL A 345 14.41 -26.56 6.31
C VAL A 345 13.25 -26.46 7.30
N VAL A 346 12.26 -27.33 7.14
CA VAL A 346 11.15 -27.48 8.08
C VAL A 346 11.43 -28.74 8.91
N GLU A 347 11.35 -28.60 10.22
CA GLU A 347 11.37 -29.74 11.15
C GLU A 347 9.92 -30.16 11.40
N GLU A 348 9.57 -31.37 10.97
CA GLU A 348 8.26 -31.97 11.28
C GLU A 348 8.43 -32.95 12.44
N ASP A 349 7.58 -32.84 13.45
CA ASP A 349 7.52 -33.80 14.54
C ASP A 349 6.68 -35.01 14.05
N GLU A 350 7.33 -36.14 13.75
CA GLU A 350 6.63 -37.39 13.38
C GLU A 350 5.88 -38.04 14.56
N SER A 351 5.88 -37.41 15.74
CA SER A 351 5.24 -37.91 16.96
C SER A 351 3.73 -38.17 16.81
N PHE A 352 3.09 -37.63 15.77
CA PHE A 352 1.68 -37.88 15.47
C PHE A 352 1.43 -39.15 14.63
N MET A 353 2.44 -39.68 13.92
CA MET A 353 2.24 -40.77 12.94
C MET A 353 2.79 -42.13 13.39
N ARG A 354 3.77 -42.20 14.30
CA ARG A 354 4.28 -43.48 14.83
C ARG A 354 4.63 -43.37 16.31
N ARG A 355 4.28 -44.42 17.07
CA ARG A 355 4.66 -44.57 18.49
C ARG A 355 6.17 -44.38 18.64
N GLY A 356 6.54 -43.27 19.26
CA GLY A 356 7.69 -43.14 20.17
C GLY A 356 9.07 -43.45 19.61
N ASP A 357 9.70 -42.49 18.93
CA ASP A 357 11.15 -42.30 19.06
C ASP A 357 11.61 -40.82 19.13
N GLY A 358 10.70 -39.85 18.96
CA GLY A 358 11.04 -38.42 19.04
C GLY A 358 12.00 -37.91 17.95
N THR A 359 12.24 -38.67 16.89
CA THR A 359 13.05 -38.20 15.76
C THR A 359 12.30 -37.15 14.96
N LYS A 360 12.88 -35.95 14.91
CA LYS A 360 12.42 -34.86 14.05
C LYS A 360 12.91 -35.11 12.63
N THR A 361 12.01 -35.32 11.68
CA THR A 361 12.40 -35.43 10.27
C THR A 361 12.59 -34.04 9.68
N ARG A 362 13.75 -33.82 9.07
CA ARG A 362 14.09 -32.56 8.41
C ARG A 362 13.72 -32.66 6.94
N ARG A 363 12.73 -31.88 6.51
CA ARG A 363 12.32 -31.79 5.11
C ARG A 363 12.74 -30.46 4.51
N VAL A 364 13.39 -30.50 3.35
CA VAL A 364 13.69 -29.28 2.58
C VAL A 364 12.47 -28.93 1.74
N VAL A 365 11.90 -27.78 2.02
CA VAL A 365 10.78 -27.18 1.28
C VAL A 365 11.28 -25.88 0.64
N TYR A 366 10.59 -25.36 -0.37
CA TYR A 366 11.02 -24.12 -1.03
C TYR A 366 10.04 -22.99 -0.76
N ARG A 367 10.55 -21.76 -0.66
CA ARG A 367 9.73 -20.55 -0.72
C ARG A 367 10.22 -19.63 -1.83
N ARG A 368 9.35 -18.78 -2.36
CA ARG A 368 9.80 -17.71 -3.27
C ARG A 368 10.60 -16.67 -2.50
N LYS A 369 11.57 -16.04 -3.17
CA LYS A 369 12.34 -14.90 -2.64
C LYS A 369 11.52 -13.61 -2.71
N ILE A 370 10.37 -13.64 -2.05
CA ILE A 370 9.42 -12.54 -1.90
C ILE A 370 9.33 -12.23 -0.41
N GLN A 371 9.36 -10.95 -0.08
CA GLN A 371 9.23 -10.50 1.31
C GLN A 371 7.77 -10.54 1.74
N THR A 372 7.46 -11.23 2.82
CA THR A 372 6.11 -11.19 3.40
C THR A 372 5.83 -9.81 4.02
N LEU A 373 4.56 -9.44 4.18
CA LEU A 373 4.22 -8.18 4.84
C LEU A 373 4.72 -8.10 6.29
N ALA A 374 4.78 -9.25 6.98
CA ALA A 374 5.39 -9.36 8.30
C ALA A 374 6.90 -9.07 8.26
N GLU A 375 7.63 -9.64 7.30
CA GLU A 375 9.06 -9.35 7.10
C GLU A 375 9.29 -7.88 6.77
N GLN A 376 8.49 -7.31 5.86
CA GLN A 376 8.56 -5.89 5.49
C GLN A 376 8.27 -4.97 6.69
N SER A 377 7.27 -5.29 7.50
CA SER A 377 6.91 -4.51 8.70
C SER A 377 7.99 -4.57 9.77
N ALA A 378 8.59 -5.75 10.00
CA ALA A 378 9.73 -5.90 10.90
C ALA A 378 10.95 -5.11 10.40
N CYS A 379 11.19 -5.08 9.08
CA CYS A 379 12.21 -4.24 8.47
C CYS A 379 11.91 -2.74 8.63
N LEU A 380 10.64 -2.33 8.50
CA LEU A 380 10.23 -0.94 8.71
C LEU A 380 10.45 -0.50 10.16
N GLN A 381 10.13 -1.36 11.13
CA GLN A 381 10.45 -1.12 12.54
C GLN A 381 11.96 -0.98 12.76
N LYS A 382 12.77 -1.89 12.21
CA LYS A 382 14.25 -1.84 12.30
C LYS A 382 14.82 -0.59 11.61
N MET A 383 14.22 -0.16 10.50
CA MET A 383 14.57 1.08 9.80
C MET A 383 14.35 2.28 10.73
N LEU A 384 13.16 2.43 11.31
CA LEU A 384 12.85 3.52 12.23
C LEU A 384 13.79 3.53 13.44
N HIS A 385 14.01 2.37 14.06
CA HIS A 385 14.92 2.23 15.19
C HIS A 385 16.38 2.60 14.82
N ARG A 386 16.87 2.17 13.64
CA ARG A 386 18.23 2.49 13.16
C ARG A 386 18.46 4.00 13.05
N HIS A 387 17.42 4.77 12.77
CA HIS A 387 17.48 6.22 12.59
C HIS A 387 16.96 6.99 13.82
N GLY A 388 16.92 6.35 14.99
CA GLY A 388 16.65 7.01 16.27
C GLY A 388 15.18 7.38 16.53
N VAL A 389 14.24 6.79 15.79
CA VAL A 389 12.81 6.99 16.02
C VAL A 389 12.35 6.09 17.17
N THR A 390 11.84 6.71 18.23
CA THR A 390 11.35 6.01 19.42
C THR A 390 9.87 5.64 19.28
N PRO A 391 9.43 4.52 19.88
CA PRO A 391 8.00 4.22 19.99
C PRO A 391 7.31 5.26 20.89
N ARG A 392 6.05 5.54 20.58
CA ARG A 392 5.14 6.36 21.39
C ARG A 392 4.69 5.57 22.61
N ILE A 393 4.46 6.28 23.72
CA ILE A 393 3.80 5.72 24.90
C ILE A 393 2.33 5.53 24.55
N MET A 394 1.87 4.28 24.62
CA MET A 394 0.47 3.93 24.40
C MET A 394 -0.28 3.89 25.73
N PRO A 395 -1.53 4.39 25.80
CA PRO A 395 -2.36 4.23 27.00
C PRO A 395 -2.57 2.75 27.32
N ASP A 396 -2.65 2.41 28.61
CA ASP A 396 -2.91 1.04 29.03
C ASP A 396 -4.32 0.60 28.60
N LYS A 397 -4.49 -0.69 28.27
CA LYS A 397 -5.76 -1.22 27.73
C LYS A 397 -6.91 -1.18 28.75
N ASP A 398 -6.59 -1.13 30.04
CA ASP A 398 -7.54 -1.24 31.13
C ASP A 398 -8.08 0.12 31.64
N ASP A 399 -7.48 1.24 31.22
CA ASP A 399 -7.83 2.61 31.67
C ASP A 399 -8.65 3.39 30.61
N ALA A 400 -9.62 2.74 29.98
CA ALA A 400 -10.48 3.35 28.96
C ALA A 400 -11.44 4.46 29.47
N GLN A 401 -11.36 4.86 30.74
CA GLN A 401 -12.23 5.85 31.38
C GLN A 401 -11.52 7.12 31.86
N THR A 402 -10.19 7.21 31.76
CA THR A 402 -9.47 8.45 32.08
C THR A 402 -9.37 9.38 30.86
N PRO A 403 -9.58 10.70 31.02
CA PRO A 403 -9.58 11.63 29.91
C PRO A 403 -8.18 11.75 29.30
N HIS A 404 -8.06 11.28 28.06
CA HIS A 404 -7.09 11.66 27.03
C HIS A 404 -5.72 12.16 27.53
N HIS A 405 -4.89 11.27 28.06
CA HIS A 405 -3.45 11.55 28.11
C HIS A 405 -2.89 11.59 26.69
N GLN A 406 -2.40 12.78 26.32
CA GLN A 406 -1.75 13.09 25.05
C GLN A 406 -0.70 12.03 24.71
N GLY A 407 -0.89 11.31 23.59
CA GLY A 407 0.06 10.29 23.13
C GLY A 407 1.46 10.89 22.99
N GLY A 408 2.42 10.34 23.73
CA GLY A 408 3.77 10.90 23.88
C GLY A 408 4.53 11.10 22.56
N ALA A 409 5.57 11.93 22.61
CA ALA A 409 6.49 12.18 21.51
C ALA A 409 7.09 10.86 20.97
N GLY A 410 7.05 10.66 19.65
CA GLY A 410 7.58 9.47 18.99
C GLY A 410 6.77 9.03 17.77
N GLY A 411 7.20 7.94 17.14
CA GLY A 411 6.58 7.38 15.94
C GLY A 411 6.82 8.18 14.66
N ALA A 412 6.30 7.67 13.54
CA ALA A 412 6.41 8.27 12.21
C ALA A 412 5.04 8.49 11.59
N PHE A 413 4.92 9.48 10.69
CA PHE A 413 3.72 9.69 9.90
C PHE A 413 3.84 8.90 8.59
N LEU A 414 2.91 7.96 8.36
CA LEU A 414 2.99 7.04 7.23
C LEU A 414 2.11 7.50 6.08
N ILE A 415 2.69 7.58 4.89
CA ILE A 415 1.96 7.87 3.65
C ILE A 415 2.04 6.64 2.76
N GLY A 416 0.91 5.96 2.57
CA GLY A 416 0.80 4.83 1.65
C GLY A 416 0.07 5.24 0.38
N HIS A 417 0.58 4.84 -0.78
CA HIS A 417 -0.12 4.99 -2.05
C HIS A 417 -0.39 3.62 -2.69
N SER A 418 -1.63 3.36 -3.10
CA SER A 418 -2.02 2.14 -3.80
C SER A 418 -1.54 0.90 -3.02
N LEU A 419 -0.77 -0.01 -3.61
CA LEU A 419 -0.18 -1.18 -2.93
C LEU A 419 0.64 -0.84 -1.67
N GLY A 420 1.22 0.37 -1.59
CA GLY A 420 1.91 0.83 -0.38
C GLY A 420 0.99 0.93 0.84
N THR A 421 -0.31 1.14 0.62
CA THR A 421 -1.31 1.16 1.71
C THR A 421 -1.46 -0.20 2.39
N CYS A 422 -1.11 -1.31 1.72
CA CYS A 422 -1.11 -2.64 2.33
C CYS A 422 -0.04 -2.75 3.43
N LEU A 423 1.19 -2.30 3.14
CA LEU A 423 2.27 -2.29 4.14
C LEU A 423 1.98 -1.29 5.25
N THR A 424 1.45 -0.10 4.93
CA THR A 424 1.02 0.88 5.94
C THR A 424 -0.03 0.31 6.88
N ALA A 425 -1.05 -0.38 6.35
CA ALA A 425 -2.11 -0.99 7.15
C ALA A 425 -1.59 -2.14 8.02
N HIS A 426 -0.75 -3.03 7.46
CA HIS A 426 -0.12 -4.11 8.20
C HIS A 426 0.80 -3.56 9.32
N PHE A 427 1.59 -2.53 9.03
CA PHE A 427 2.47 -1.92 10.02
C PHE A 427 1.68 -1.26 11.16
N LEU A 428 0.60 -0.54 10.85
CA LEU A 428 -0.30 0.05 11.86
C LEU A 428 -0.90 -1.02 12.79
N ARG A 429 -1.32 -2.16 12.24
CA ARG A 429 -1.89 -3.28 13.00
C ARG A 429 -0.89 -3.89 13.98
N HIS A 430 0.37 -4.04 13.57
CA HIS A 430 1.38 -4.81 14.32
C HIS A 430 2.38 -3.96 15.12
N TYR A 431 2.56 -2.69 14.75
CA TYR A 431 3.48 -1.76 15.38
C TYR A 431 2.83 -0.37 15.60
N PRO A 432 1.60 -0.29 16.18
CA PRO A 432 0.90 0.99 16.34
C PRO A 432 1.70 2.03 17.14
N GLN A 433 2.53 1.59 18.08
CA GLN A 433 3.43 2.45 18.85
C GLN A 433 4.46 3.21 17.99
N TYR A 434 4.73 2.77 16.76
CA TYR A 434 5.62 3.48 15.83
C TYR A 434 4.86 4.39 14.86
N VAL A 435 3.55 4.55 15.01
CA VAL A 435 2.70 5.35 14.12
C VAL A 435 2.24 6.63 14.82
N SER A 436 2.47 7.79 14.21
CA SER A 436 1.87 9.06 14.67
C SER A 436 0.55 9.35 13.95
N GLY A 437 0.43 8.94 12.70
CA GLY A 437 -0.77 9.03 11.88
C GLY A 437 -0.55 8.41 10.50
N THR A 438 -1.62 8.31 9.71
CA THR A 438 -1.55 7.75 8.36
C THR A 438 -2.29 8.60 7.34
N LEU A 439 -1.71 8.71 6.14
CA LEU A 439 -2.37 9.19 4.93
C LEU A 439 -2.37 8.07 3.89
N SER A 440 -3.54 7.58 3.51
CA SER A 440 -3.70 6.51 2.52
C SER A 440 -4.31 7.09 1.25
N ILE A 441 -3.54 7.10 0.16
CA ILE A 441 -3.95 7.64 -1.14
C ILE A 441 -4.31 6.46 -2.06
N ASP A 442 -5.51 6.49 -2.62
CA ASP A 442 -6.12 5.40 -3.40
C ASP A 442 -6.03 4.04 -2.66
N PRO A 443 -6.76 3.92 -1.53
CA PRO A 443 -6.50 2.90 -0.52
C PRO A 443 -7.03 1.50 -0.90
N ILE A 444 -6.18 0.68 -1.51
CA ILE A 444 -6.52 -0.74 -1.78
C ILE A 444 -6.53 -1.61 -0.52
N SER A 445 -6.11 -1.09 0.65
CA SER A 445 -6.22 -1.76 1.94
C SER A 445 -7.62 -1.67 2.57
N VAL A 446 -8.53 -0.89 1.99
CA VAL A 446 -9.91 -0.69 2.47
C VAL A 446 -10.89 -1.34 1.49
N LEU A 447 -11.82 -2.16 2.01
CA LEU A 447 -12.75 -3.00 1.24
C LEU A 447 -12.10 -4.00 0.22
N PRO A 448 -10.90 -4.57 0.44
CA PRO A 448 -10.26 -5.48 -0.53
C PRO A 448 -10.98 -6.83 -0.69
N TYR A 449 -11.96 -7.13 0.17
CA TYR A 449 -12.83 -8.29 0.10
C TYR A 449 -14.05 -8.09 -0.82
N ILE A 450 -14.20 -6.91 -1.41
CA ILE A 450 -15.07 -6.71 -2.57
C ILE A 450 -14.25 -7.07 -3.81
N PRO A 451 -14.78 -7.89 -4.74
CA PRO A 451 -13.98 -8.46 -5.81
C PRO A 451 -13.54 -7.42 -6.84
N ASP A 452 -14.13 -6.22 -6.91
CA ASP A 452 -13.79 -5.16 -7.86
C ASP A 452 -12.27 -4.95 -8.03
N LEU A 453 -11.52 -4.95 -6.92
CA LEU A 453 -10.07 -4.83 -6.96
C LEU A 453 -9.40 -5.97 -7.73
N VAL A 454 -9.69 -7.22 -7.35
CA VAL A 454 -9.07 -8.40 -7.93
C VAL A 454 -9.60 -8.68 -9.35
N ARG A 455 -10.91 -8.49 -9.54
CA ARG A 455 -11.66 -8.62 -10.79
C ARG A 455 -11.16 -7.63 -11.84
N GLY A 456 -11.07 -6.35 -11.51
CA GLY A 456 -10.57 -5.30 -12.39
C GLY A 456 -9.08 -5.44 -12.72
N PHE A 457 -8.26 -5.82 -11.73
CA PHE A 457 -6.82 -5.94 -11.90
C PHE A 457 -6.41 -7.16 -12.76
N LEU A 458 -7.08 -8.30 -12.57
CA LEU A 458 -6.72 -9.56 -13.22
C LEU A 458 -7.66 -9.95 -14.36
N TYR A 459 -8.97 -9.92 -14.16
CA TYR A 459 -9.93 -10.66 -15.01
C TYR A 459 -10.59 -9.79 -16.09
N GLU A 460 -11.08 -8.60 -15.75
CA GLU A 460 -11.93 -7.79 -16.63
C GLU A 460 -11.21 -7.21 -17.84
N GLU A 461 -11.86 -7.16 -18.99
CA GLU A 461 -11.29 -6.42 -20.12
C GLU A 461 -11.24 -4.91 -19.83
N PRO A 462 -10.10 -4.27 -20.09
CA PRO A 462 -9.93 -2.85 -19.83
C PRO A 462 -10.78 -2.01 -20.77
N LYS A 463 -11.62 -1.14 -20.20
CA LYS A 463 -12.52 -0.23 -20.92
C LYS A 463 -11.99 1.20 -20.97
N THR A 464 -11.14 1.57 -20.02
CA THR A 464 -10.55 2.92 -19.91
C THR A 464 -9.03 2.88 -20.09
N VAL A 465 -8.42 4.04 -20.40
CA VAL A 465 -6.95 4.19 -20.47
C VAL A 465 -6.28 3.73 -19.17
N GLY A 466 -6.82 4.10 -18.01
CA GLY A 466 -6.28 3.72 -16.71
C GLY A 466 -6.31 2.20 -16.50
N GLN A 467 -7.42 1.53 -16.82
CA GLN A 467 -7.52 0.07 -16.75
C GLN A 467 -6.56 -0.61 -17.73
N LEU A 468 -6.30 0.01 -18.88
CA LEU A 468 -5.39 -0.50 -19.88
C LEU A 468 -3.93 -0.43 -19.41
N LEU A 469 -3.53 0.65 -18.75
CA LEU A 469 -2.23 0.78 -18.08
C LEU A 469 -2.07 -0.25 -16.94
N VAL A 470 -3.12 -0.40 -16.12
CA VAL A 470 -3.16 -1.45 -15.09
C VAL A 470 -2.95 -2.83 -15.71
N ARG A 471 -3.57 -3.13 -16.87
CA ARG A 471 -3.40 -4.39 -17.60
C ARG A 471 -1.96 -4.62 -18.10
N VAL A 472 -1.28 -3.57 -18.57
CA VAL A 472 0.15 -3.66 -18.96
C VAL A 472 1.00 -4.08 -17.76
N ILE A 473 0.75 -3.51 -16.59
CA ILE A 473 1.50 -3.79 -15.37
C ILE A 473 1.12 -5.17 -14.81
N SER A 474 -0.17 -5.49 -14.73
CA SER A 474 -0.68 -6.68 -14.03
C SER A 474 -0.27 -7.99 -14.68
N ARG A 475 -0.01 -7.99 -15.99
CA ARG A 475 0.41 -9.19 -16.75
C ARG A 475 1.93 -9.35 -16.85
N GLU A 476 2.73 -8.51 -16.21
CA GLU A 476 4.18 -8.75 -16.09
C GLU A 476 4.42 -9.98 -15.20
N ILE A 477 5.36 -10.87 -15.59
CA ILE A 477 5.53 -12.19 -14.93
C ILE A 477 5.83 -12.11 -13.44
N GLY A 478 6.64 -11.15 -12.99
CA GLY A 478 6.92 -10.92 -11.57
C GLY A 478 5.68 -10.44 -10.82
N VAL A 479 5.08 -9.34 -11.30
CA VAL A 479 3.85 -8.76 -10.73
C VAL A 479 2.72 -9.79 -10.66
N ALA A 480 2.41 -10.47 -11.76
CA ALA A 480 1.37 -11.50 -11.82
C ALA A 480 1.63 -12.61 -10.81
N THR A 481 2.89 -13.05 -10.67
CA THR A 481 3.27 -14.08 -9.69
C THR A 481 3.04 -13.61 -8.26
N VAL A 482 3.42 -12.37 -7.92
CA VAL A 482 3.22 -11.82 -6.57
C VAL A 482 1.73 -11.64 -6.28
N ILE A 483 0.98 -11.00 -7.17
CA ILE A 483 -0.44 -10.73 -6.95
C ILE A 483 -1.25 -12.03 -6.87
N GLN A 484 -1.03 -12.97 -7.79
CA GLN A 484 -1.80 -14.21 -7.81
C GLN A 484 -1.31 -15.29 -6.83
N ARG A 485 -0.22 -15.09 -6.08
CA ARG A 485 0.24 -16.12 -5.12
C ARG A 485 0.57 -15.61 -3.72
N HIS A 486 0.69 -14.30 -3.56
CA HIS A 486 1.14 -13.67 -2.31
C HIS A 486 0.28 -12.46 -1.90
N PHE A 487 -0.77 -12.11 -2.67
CA PHE A 487 -1.70 -11.05 -2.29
C PHE A 487 -2.86 -11.61 -1.48
N HIS A 488 -2.65 -11.69 -0.17
CA HIS A 488 -3.63 -12.15 0.79
C HIS A 488 -4.25 -10.96 1.52
N TRP A 489 -5.44 -10.54 1.09
CA TRP A 489 -6.06 -9.32 1.60
C TRP A 489 -6.30 -9.32 3.11
N PHE A 490 -6.48 -10.49 3.73
CA PHE A 490 -6.65 -10.61 5.18
C PHE A 490 -5.42 -10.13 5.98
N GLU A 491 -4.22 -10.13 5.37
CA GLU A 491 -2.99 -9.66 6.01
C GLU A 491 -2.97 -8.14 6.19
N PHE A 492 -3.58 -7.39 5.27
CA PHE A 492 -3.47 -5.93 5.22
C PHE A 492 -4.81 -5.19 5.28
N VAL A 493 -5.95 -5.88 5.29
CA VAL A 493 -7.27 -5.24 5.35
C VAL A 493 -7.39 -4.31 6.55
N MET A 494 -7.86 -3.10 6.31
CA MET A 494 -8.18 -2.12 7.35
C MET A 494 -9.70 -1.98 7.45
N PHE A 495 -10.22 -1.94 8.68
CA PHE A 495 -11.65 -1.73 8.95
C PHE A 495 -11.88 -0.42 9.71
N PRO A 496 -11.89 0.75 9.03
CA PRO A 496 -12.03 2.06 9.66
C PRO A 496 -13.23 2.23 10.60
N HIS A 497 -14.34 1.52 10.37
CA HIS A 497 -15.52 1.57 11.23
C HIS A 497 -15.31 0.94 12.62
N LEU A 498 -14.26 0.14 12.81
CA LEU A 498 -13.89 -0.42 14.10
C LEU A 498 -12.87 0.46 14.81
N ASP A 499 -13.00 0.59 16.13
CA ASP A 499 -12.00 1.25 16.97
C ASP A 499 -10.84 0.30 17.31
N GLN A 500 -9.60 0.77 17.13
CA GLN A 500 -8.40 -0.03 17.37
C GLN A 500 -8.28 -0.53 18.82
N ALA A 501 -8.83 0.22 19.78
CA ALA A 501 -8.87 -0.19 21.19
C ALA A 501 -9.65 -1.50 21.40
N ARG A 502 -10.69 -1.74 20.58
CA ARG A 502 -11.57 -2.91 20.67
C ARG A 502 -11.16 -4.03 19.71
N SER A 503 -10.53 -3.69 18.59
CA SER A 503 -10.09 -4.66 17.59
C SER A 503 -8.78 -4.23 16.95
N PRO A 504 -7.77 -5.11 16.85
CA PRO A 504 -6.52 -4.79 16.15
C PRO A 504 -6.72 -4.54 14.65
N LEU A 505 -7.91 -4.84 14.12
CA LEU A 505 -8.30 -4.62 12.72
C LEU A 505 -8.82 -3.20 12.44
N GLY A 506 -9.13 -2.45 13.50
CA GLY A 506 -9.70 -1.10 13.44
C GLY A 506 -8.67 0.02 13.30
N VAL A 507 -9.18 1.25 13.30
CA VAL A 507 -8.39 2.49 13.36
C VAL A 507 -8.91 3.33 14.51
N SER A 508 -8.07 4.11 15.19
CA SER A 508 -8.51 4.87 16.36
C SER A 508 -8.19 6.35 16.23
N ALA A 509 -9.23 7.18 16.04
CA ALA A 509 -9.10 8.64 16.01
C ALA A 509 -8.57 9.22 17.34
N ALA A 510 -8.75 8.51 18.46
CA ALA A 510 -8.25 8.93 19.76
C ALA A 510 -6.72 8.82 19.88
N GLN A 511 -6.12 7.83 19.21
CA GLN A 511 -4.69 7.53 19.30
C GLN A 511 -3.89 8.07 18.10
N HIS A 512 -4.51 8.02 16.92
CA HIS A 512 -3.87 8.26 15.63
C HIS A 512 -4.82 8.97 14.67
N ARG A 513 -4.31 9.93 13.91
CA ARG A 513 -5.10 10.54 12.83
C ARG A 513 -4.96 9.70 11.57
N HIS A 514 -6.10 9.27 11.02
CA HIS A 514 -6.17 8.54 9.76
C HIS A 514 -6.93 9.36 8.72
N HIS A 515 -6.26 9.64 7.59
CA HIS A 515 -6.86 10.34 6.47
C HIS A 515 -6.76 9.52 5.18
N PHE A 516 -7.81 9.52 4.38
CA PHE A 516 -7.89 8.83 3.10
C PHE A 516 -8.07 9.82 1.96
N VAL A 517 -7.30 9.67 0.87
CA VAL A 517 -7.49 10.44 -0.37
C VAL A 517 -8.00 9.48 -1.43
N LEU A 518 -9.14 9.80 -2.02
CA LEU A 518 -9.85 8.95 -2.97
C LEU A 518 -9.87 9.61 -4.35
N SER A 519 -9.49 8.87 -5.39
CA SER A 519 -9.67 9.29 -6.78
C SER A 519 -11.07 8.91 -7.29
N GLU A 520 -11.81 9.85 -7.88
CA GLU A 520 -13.19 9.61 -8.33
C GLU A 520 -13.30 8.57 -9.46
N HIS A 521 -12.36 8.59 -10.41
CA HIS A 521 -12.29 7.65 -11.54
C HIS A 521 -11.20 6.58 -11.32
N ASP A 522 -11.05 6.10 -10.09
CA ASP A 522 -10.12 5.02 -9.77
C ASP A 522 -10.48 3.73 -10.53
N ALA A 523 -9.47 3.12 -11.18
CA ALA A 523 -9.63 1.92 -11.98
C ALA A 523 -9.61 0.61 -11.16
N LEU A 524 -9.19 0.67 -9.90
CA LEU A 524 -8.97 -0.47 -9.02
C LEU A 524 -10.00 -0.57 -7.90
N VAL A 525 -10.41 0.55 -7.34
CA VAL A 525 -11.36 0.59 -6.21
C VAL A 525 -12.54 1.48 -6.53
N SER A 526 -13.74 1.07 -6.12
CA SER A 526 -14.94 1.88 -6.30
C SER A 526 -14.92 3.08 -5.36
N HIS A 527 -14.75 4.28 -5.93
CA HIS A 527 -14.85 5.54 -5.20
C HIS A 527 -16.15 5.61 -4.39
N THR A 528 -17.28 5.27 -5.02
CA THR A 528 -18.59 5.35 -4.39
C THR A 528 -18.72 4.40 -3.19
N HIS A 529 -18.19 3.18 -3.28
CA HIS A 529 -18.17 2.24 -2.14
C HIS A 529 -17.28 2.74 -1.01
N LEU A 530 -16.06 3.22 -1.34
CA LEU A 530 -15.13 3.76 -0.35
C LEU A 530 -15.69 5.00 0.34
N GLN A 531 -16.25 5.94 -0.40
CA GLN A 531 -16.83 7.17 0.14
C GLN A 531 -17.96 6.86 1.13
N ARG A 532 -18.92 6.00 0.74
CA ARG A 532 -20.02 5.61 1.64
C ARG A 532 -19.52 4.91 2.89
N TYR A 533 -18.57 3.99 2.73
CA TYR A 533 -18.02 3.24 3.86
C TYR A 533 -17.22 4.12 4.82
N LEU A 534 -16.37 5.01 4.31
CA LEU A 534 -15.58 5.93 5.15
C LEU A 534 -16.44 7.00 5.81
N ALA A 535 -17.54 7.43 5.18
CA ALA A 535 -18.52 8.30 5.83
C ALA A 535 -19.19 7.60 7.02
N HIS A 536 -19.51 6.30 6.89
CA HIS A 536 -20.03 5.50 8.00
C HIS A 536 -18.99 5.25 9.12
N ALA A 537 -17.70 5.22 8.77
CA ALA A 537 -16.62 5.03 9.72
C ALA A 537 -16.26 6.28 10.55
N GLN A 538 -16.92 7.42 10.35
CA GLN A 538 -16.70 8.61 11.18
C GLN A 538 -17.19 8.37 12.62
N PRO A 539 -16.50 8.90 13.66
CA PRO A 539 -15.39 9.87 13.61
C PRO A 539 -13.98 9.25 13.51
N ASN A 540 -13.85 7.92 13.34
CA ASN A 540 -12.55 7.24 13.44
C ASN A 540 -11.54 7.65 12.35
N CYS A 541 -12.04 8.19 11.23
CA CYS A 541 -11.21 8.63 10.12
C CYS A 541 -11.80 9.86 9.42
N SER A 542 -11.01 10.44 8.51
CA SER A 542 -11.42 11.52 7.61
C SER A 542 -11.02 11.18 6.18
N PHE A 543 -11.67 11.77 5.19
CA PHE A 543 -11.32 11.53 3.79
C PHE A 543 -11.51 12.76 2.90
N THR A 544 -10.78 12.77 1.78
CA THR A 544 -10.85 13.80 0.73
C THR A 544 -11.03 13.11 -0.62
N THR A 545 -11.89 13.65 -1.47
CA THR A 545 -12.07 13.17 -2.85
C THR A 545 -11.36 14.09 -3.84
N LEU A 546 -10.65 13.50 -4.79
CA LEU A 546 -10.06 14.17 -5.95
C LEU A 546 -11.01 14.03 -7.14
N ALA A 547 -11.64 15.14 -7.52
CA ALA A 547 -12.65 15.14 -8.58
C ALA A 547 -12.06 14.70 -9.92
N ALA A 548 -12.77 13.89 -10.68
CA ALA A 548 -12.38 13.37 -11.99
C ALA A 548 -10.99 12.70 -12.08
N SER A 549 -10.33 12.42 -10.95
CA SER A 549 -8.96 11.91 -10.91
C SER A 549 -8.94 10.41 -11.22
N PRO A 550 -8.04 9.90 -12.09
CA PRO A 550 -7.76 8.48 -12.19
C PRO A 550 -6.96 7.99 -10.97
N HIS A 551 -6.81 6.67 -10.82
CA HIS A 551 -5.88 6.07 -9.86
C HIS A 551 -4.47 6.65 -10.02
N ALA A 552 -3.82 7.00 -8.91
CA ALA A 552 -2.53 7.70 -8.86
C ALA A 552 -2.54 9.11 -9.49
N GLY A 553 -3.71 9.68 -9.80
CA GLY A 553 -3.82 10.99 -10.45
C GLY A 553 -3.26 12.15 -9.62
N PHE A 554 -3.10 11.98 -8.31
CA PHE A 554 -2.43 12.94 -7.45
C PHE A 554 -0.96 13.19 -7.79
N LEU A 555 -0.28 12.25 -8.44
CA LEU A 555 1.12 12.44 -8.84
C LEU A 555 1.29 13.47 -9.96
N PHE A 556 0.20 13.80 -10.65
CA PHE A 556 0.24 14.62 -11.87
C PHE A 556 -0.69 15.82 -11.78
N PHE A 557 -1.97 15.55 -11.52
CA PHE A 557 -3.04 16.54 -11.63
C PHE A 557 -3.33 17.23 -10.29
N TYR A 558 -3.16 16.50 -9.19
CA TYR A 558 -3.48 16.99 -7.83
C TYR A 558 -2.26 17.07 -6.92
N PHE A 559 -1.06 17.20 -7.50
CA PHE A 559 0.18 17.14 -6.72
C PHE A 559 0.26 18.21 -5.64
N ALA A 560 0.11 19.49 -6.02
CA ALA A 560 0.19 20.59 -5.06
C ALA A 560 -0.91 20.53 -3.99
N PRO A 561 -2.22 20.36 -4.32
CA PRO A 561 -3.27 20.24 -3.31
C PRO A 561 -3.07 19.07 -2.34
N VAL A 562 -2.66 17.89 -2.84
CA VAL A 562 -2.42 16.72 -1.97
C VAL A 562 -1.19 16.94 -1.10
N ALA A 563 -0.12 17.53 -1.63
CA ALA A 563 1.06 17.84 -0.83
C ALA A 563 0.76 18.89 0.26
N GLN A 564 -0.03 19.91 -0.05
CA GLN A 564 -0.49 20.89 0.94
C GLN A 564 -1.38 20.25 2.01
N LEU A 565 -2.31 19.39 1.62
CA LEU A 565 -3.13 18.61 2.55
C LEU A 565 -2.25 17.79 3.48
N THR A 566 -1.20 17.15 2.97
CA THR A 566 -0.24 16.40 3.78
C THR A 566 0.47 17.28 4.78
N LEU A 567 0.99 18.44 4.36
CA LEU A 567 1.61 19.41 5.26
C LEU A 567 0.64 19.86 6.37
N GLN A 568 -0.64 20.06 6.06
CA GLN A 568 -1.67 20.37 7.06
C GLN A 568 -1.88 19.21 8.06
N LEU A 569 -1.95 17.98 7.57
CA LEU A 569 -2.17 16.80 8.39
C LEU A 569 -1.00 16.52 9.35
N ILE A 570 0.23 16.72 8.88
CA ILE A 570 1.44 16.45 9.68
C ILE A 570 1.75 17.54 10.71
N ASN A 571 1.29 18.78 10.49
CA ASN A 571 1.49 19.92 11.38
C ASN A 571 0.35 20.10 12.40
N PHE A 572 -0.73 19.34 12.28
CA PHE A 572 -1.86 19.45 13.19
C PHE A 572 -1.49 18.89 14.57
N HIS A 573 -1.32 19.78 15.55
CA HIS A 573 -1.32 19.43 16.97
C HIS A 573 -2.77 19.42 17.48
N PRO A 574 -3.23 18.36 18.17
CA PRO A 574 -4.54 18.38 18.80
C PRO A 574 -4.58 19.54 19.80
N LEU A 575 -5.55 20.44 19.64
CA LEU A 575 -5.82 21.49 20.62
C LEU A 575 -6.07 20.84 21.99
N PRO A 576 -5.54 21.39 23.10
CA PRO A 576 -5.92 20.93 24.42
C PRO A 576 -7.44 21.07 24.58
N PRO A 577 -8.13 20.12 25.25
CA PRO A 577 -9.55 20.25 25.52
C PRO A 577 -9.78 21.59 26.25
N SER A 578 -10.76 22.35 25.76
CA SER A 578 -11.19 23.59 26.41
C SER A 578 -11.51 23.29 27.89
N PRO A 579 -11.08 24.13 28.84
CA PRO A 579 -11.43 23.94 30.24
C PRO A 579 -12.95 23.83 30.35
N PRO A 580 -13.47 22.94 31.22
CA PRO A 580 -14.90 22.84 31.43
C PRO A 580 -15.44 24.23 31.79
N PRO A 581 -16.62 24.62 31.28
CA PRO A 581 -17.22 25.89 31.64
C PRO A 581 -17.30 25.98 33.16
N PRO A 582 -16.98 27.13 33.78
CA PRO A 582 -17.07 27.28 35.22
C PRO A 582 -18.50 26.93 35.64
N SER A 583 -18.61 25.91 36.48
CA SER A 583 -19.88 25.47 37.05
C SER A 583 -20.59 26.68 37.65
N SER A 584 -21.76 27.00 37.12
CA SER A 584 -22.67 27.99 37.69
C SER A 584 -22.92 27.66 39.17
N PRO A 585 -22.86 28.63 40.09
CA PRO A 585 -23.02 28.37 41.51
C PRO A 585 -24.45 27.89 41.77
N SER A 586 -24.58 26.64 42.23
CA SER A 586 -25.85 26.11 42.72
C SER A 586 -26.21 26.80 44.04
N SER A 587 -27.46 27.26 44.09
CA SER A 587 -28.10 27.92 45.21
C SER A 587 -28.25 27.00 46.43
N SER A 588 -27.68 27.45 47.55
CA SER A 588 -28.17 27.38 48.93
C SER A 588 -28.86 26.09 49.45
N ALA A 589 -28.23 25.46 50.44
CA ALA A 589 -28.93 24.97 51.63
C ALA A 589 -28.04 25.12 52.89
N SER A 590 -28.53 25.98 53.77
CA SER A 590 -28.15 26.31 55.15
C SER A 590 -27.44 25.23 55.99
N ALA A 591 -26.32 25.59 56.63
CA ALA A 591 -26.04 25.25 58.04
C ALA A 591 -24.85 26.08 58.62
N ARG A 592 -25.22 27.04 59.48
CA ARG A 592 -24.50 27.69 60.61
C ARG A 592 -22.95 27.68 60.69
N LYS A 593 -22.41 28.91 60.72
CA LYS A 593 -21.12 29.29 61.36
C LYS A 593 -21.19 29.18 62.90
N PRO A 594 -20.03 29.14 63.56
CA PRO A 594 -19.71 30.21 64.51
C PRO A 594 -18.42 30.96 64.18
N LEU A 595 -18.38 32.20 64.69
CA LEU A 595 -17.38 33.26 64.53
C LEU A 595 -16.10 33.06 65.36
N SER A 596 -15.14 33.97 65.11
CA SER A 596 -13.97 34.42 65.88
C SER A 596 -12.62 33.85 65.38
N GLN A 597 -11.53 34.59 65.19
CA GLN A 597 -11.13 35.95 65.57
C GLN A 597 -9.83 36.36 64.81
N LEU A 598 -9.70 37.67 64.53
CA LEU A 598 -8.50 38.53 64.44
C LEU A 598 -7.14 38.03 63.85
N ALA A 599 -6.65 38.78 62.86
CA ALA A 599 -5.22 39.01 62.54
C ALA A 599 -4.52 39.86 63.64
N PRO A 600 -3.19 40.18 63.68
CA PRO A 600 -2.25 40.26 62.55
C PRO A 600 -0.72 40.02 62.85
N THR A 601 0.12 40.29 61.82
CA THR A 601 1.55 40.76 61.83
C THR A 601 2.73 39.82 62.15
N THR A 602 3.74 39.94 61.26
CA THR A 602 5.17 39.48 61.16
C THR A 602 6.07 39.86 62.36
N PRO A 603 7.42 39.55 62.50
CA PRO A 603 8.45 39.11 61.52
C PRO A 603 9.61 38.17 62.06
N THR A 604 10.67 38.00 61.24
CA THR A 604 12.13 37.73 61.56
C THR A 604 12.75 36.31 61.71
N CYS A 605 13.86 36.13 60.97
CA CYS A 605 14.98 35.16 60.84
C CYS A 605 15.66 34.59 62.13
N PRO A 606 16.87 33.95 62.08
CA PRO A 606 17.42 32.78 61.33
C PRO A 606 18.22 31.77 62.23
N SER A 607 18.64 30.59 61.73
CA SER A 607 19.79 29.80 62.27
C SER A 607 20.20 28.64 61.31
N SER A 608 21.42 28.68 60.74
CA SER A 608 22.70 28.04 61.15
C SER A 608 22.88 26.58 60.66
N ILE A 609 23.72 26.32 59.65
CA ILE A 609 25.15 25.88 59.70
C ILE A 609 25.38 24.42 60.13
N ALA A 610 25.95 23.59 59.22
CA ALA A 610 27.07 22.65 59.42
C ALA A 610 27.27 21.78 58.13
N HIS A 611 28.28 22.05 57.29
CA HIS A 611 29.63 21.43 57.22
C HIS A 611 29.75 19.96 56.73
N ARG A 612 30.38 19.75 55.54
CA ARG A 612 31.57 18.88 55.27
C ARG A 612 31.92 18.92 53.76
N ALA A 613 32.99 19.59 53.32
CA ALA A 613 34.41 19.22 53.22
C ALA A 613 34.81 18.30 52.03
N SER A 614 35.78 18.79 51.27
CA SER A 614 36.34 18.39 49.96
C SER A 614 37.58 17.48 50.01
N LYS A 615 37.89 16.75 48.90
CA LYS A 615 39.21 16.58 48.19
C LYS A 615 39.29 15.22 47.40
N PRO A 616 40.30 14.92 46.53
CA PRO A 616 40.28 15.08 45.05
C PRO A 616 40.63 13.75 44.29
N PRO A 617 40.79 13.70 42.94
CA PRO A 617 41.37 12.53 42.28
C PRO A 617 42.82 12.72 41.77
N ARG A 618 43.60 11.64 41.86
CA ARG A 618 45.03 11.46 41.50
C ARG A 618 45.23 11.10 40.01
N ARG A 619 46.43 11.39 39.51
CA ARG A 619 46.98 11.14 38.16
C ARG A 619 47.45 9.68 37.92
N ARG A 620 47.16 9.14 36.72
CA ARG A 620 47.96 8.38 35.67
C ARG A 620 48.99 7.29 36.09
N PRO A 621 49.26 6.22 35.27
CA PRO A 621 49.78 6.33 33.89
C PRO A 621 49.28 5.28 32.84
N ALA A 622 49.84 5.41 31.64
CA ALA A 622 49.41 4.89 30.34
C ALA A 622 50.03 3.54 29.94
N SER A 623 49.41 2.86 28.96
CA SER A 623 50.11 2.08 27.93
C SER A 623 49.32 2.10 26.62
N SER A 624 50.08 1.99 25.53
CA SER A 624 49.83 2.46 24.17
C SER A 624 49.14 1.46 23.23
N SER A 625 48.33 1.94 22.28
CA SER A 625 48.54 1.66 20.84
C SER A 625 47.65 2.53 19.96
N PHE A 626 48.27 3.04 18.90
CA PHE A 626 47.75 3.96 17.89
C PHE A 626 46.58 3.38 17.09
N ARG A 627 45.48 4.15 16.96
CA ARG A 627 44.63 4.13 15.76
C ARG A 627 44.20 5.56 15.46
N ILE A 628 44.57 6.04 14.28
CA ILE A 628 44.33 7.39 13.79
C ILE A 628 42.81 7.59 13.68
N GLN A 629 42.25 8.44 14.55
CA GLN A 629 40.90 8.97 14.46
C GLN A 629 41.00 10.34 13.78
N LEU A 630 40.70 10.40 12.49
CA LEU A 630 40.38 11.67 11.82
C LEU A 630 39.01 12.12 12.33
N SER A 631 38.97 13.30 12.95
CA SER A 631 37.76 13.88 13.53
C SER A 631 36.73 14.25 12.46
N ASP A 632 35.49 13.78 12.62
CA ASP A 632 34.32 14.06 11.77
C ASP A 632 33.89 15.55 11.74
N SER A 633 34.52 16.41 12.55
CA SER A 633 34.18 17.83 12.70
C SER A 633 34.69 18.76 11.60
N VAL A 634 35.50 18.28 10.64
CA VAL A 634 36.04 19.13 9.54
C VAL A 634 35.35 18.87 8.18
N ARG A 635 34.46 17.86 8.08
CA ARG A 635 33.74 17.56 6.82
C ARG A 635 32.39 18.28 6.65
N LEU A 636 31.92 19.03 7.64
CA LEU A 636 30.56 19.58 7.67
C LEU A 636 30.40 21.04 7.21
N ASN A 637 31.48 21.73 6.79
CA ASN A 637 31.42 23.16 6.41
C ASN A 637 31.75 23.50 4.95
N LEU A 638 31.80 22.53 4.04
CA LEU A 638 32.24 22.78 2.64
C LEU A 638 31.17 22.61 1.55
N LEU A 639 29.90 22.41 1.91
CA LEU A 639 28.81 22.32 0.93
C LEU A 639 27.59 23.14 1.38
N HIS A 640 27.76 24.47 1.38
CA HIS A 640 26.62 25.35 1.14
C HIS A 640 26.25 25.21 -0.35
N PRO A 641 25.04 24.77 -0.71
CA PRO A 641 24.63 24.81 -2.11
C PRO A 641 24.49 26.28 -2.52
N ILE A 642 25.42 26.74 -3.35
CA ILE A 642 25.29 27.99 -4.10
C ILE A 642 24.24 27.72 -5.18
N TRP A 643 22.97 27.89 -4.84
CA TRP A 643 21.90 28.00 -5.83
C TRP A 643 21.08 29.24 -5.49
N PRO A 644 20.96 30.23 -6.41
CA PRO A 644 20.06 31.35 -6.19
C PRO A 644 18.63 30.82 -6.06
N SER A 645 17.85 31.47 -5.22
CA SER A 645 16.46 31.20 -4.91
C SER A 645 15.61 31.25 -6.19
N PHE A 646 15.57 30.15 -6.94
CA PHE A 646 14.62 29.98 -8.04
C PHE A 646 13.25 29.70 -7.43
N SER A 647 12.32 30.63 -7.61
CA SER A 647 10.89 30.37 -7.41
C SER A 647 10.44 29.35 -8.46
N PHE A 648 10.50 28.06 -8.12
CA PHE A 648 9.93 27.03 -8.97
C PHE A 648 8.40 27.11 -8.90
N ASP A 649 7.78 27.50 -10.01
CA ASP A 649 6.33 27.51 -10.15
C ASP A 649 5.80 26.08 -10.01
N GLU A 650 4.84 25.86 -9.11
CA GLU A 650 4.38 24.53 -8.65
C GLU A 650 3.82 23.67 -9.81
N HIS A 651 3.33 24.32 -10.87
CA HIS A 651 2.80 23.66 -12.07
C HIS A 651 3.89 23.09 -13.00
N HIS A 652 5.10 23.66 -13.03
CA HIS A 652 6.11 23.20 -13.99
C HIS A 652 6.72 21.84 -13.61
N MET A 653 6.92 21.58 -12.32
CA MET A 653 7.51 20.32 -11.85
C MET A 653 6.62 19.11 -12.14
N SER A 654 5.29 19.21 -11.97
CA SER A 654 4.36 18.13 -12.30
C SER A 654 4.28 17.88 -13.81
N ILE A 655 4.39 18.92 -14.64
CA ILE A 655 4.39 18.81 -16.11
C ILE A 655 5.66 18.10 -16.63
N TYR A 656 6.83 18.41 -16.08
CA TYR A 656 8.07 17.70 -16.46
C TYR A 656 8.06 16.24 -15.99
N TRP A 657 7.50 15.95 -14.82
CA TRP A 657 7.33 14.57 -14.33
C TRP A 657 6.25 13.79 -15.07
N PHE A 658 5.13 14.44 -15.43
CA PHE A 658 4.10 13.88 -16.29
C PHE A 658 4.69 13.57 -17.66
N SER A 659 5.43 14.50 -18.26
CA SER A 659 6.13 14.25 -19.53
C SER A 659 7.13 13.12 -19.38
N PHE A 660 7.95 13.10 -18.33
CA PHE A 660 8.91 12.03 -18.07
C PHE A 660 8.25 10.65 -17.88
N ILE A 661 7.14 10.55 -17.15
CA ILE A 661 6.39 9.29 -16.93
C ILE A 661 5.50 8.93 -18.15
N PHE A 662 4.99 9.91 -18.87
CA PHE A 662 4.26 9.71 -20.13
C PHE A 662 5.21 9.18 -21.21
N PHE A 663 6.42 9.76 -21.32
CA PHE A 663 7.51 9.22 -22.12
C PHE A 663 7.98 7.85 -21.62
N LEU A 664 7.99 7.60 -20.30
CA LEU A 664 8.27 6.27 -19.71
C LEU A 664 7.26 5.20 -20.17
N LEU A 665 5.97 5.55 -20.27
CA LEU A 665 4.90 4.64 -20.67
C LEU A 665 4.76 4.52 -22.20
N LEU A 666 5.21 5.53 -22.95
CA LEU A 666 5.11 5.62 -24.41
C LEU A 666 6.45 5.52 -25.13
N ALA A 667 7.52 5.05 -24.47
CA ALA A 667 8.81 4.80 -25.11
C ALA A 667 8.72 3.65 -26.13
N LEU A 668 8.09 3.94 -27.27
CA LEU A 668 8.27 3.27 -28.53
C LEU A 668 9.39 3.99 -29.28
N PRO A 669 10.26 3.27 -30.00
CA PRO A 669 11.14 3.89 -30.95
C PRO A 669 10.30 4.49 -32.08
N SER A 670 10.51 5.78 -32.36
CA SER A 670 10.22 6.36 -33.67
C SER A 670 11.09 5.69 -34.73
#